data_AF-A0A1G9CNM6-F1
#
_entry.id   AF-A0A1G9CNM6-F1
#
_cell.length_a   1.000
_cell.length_b   1.000
_cell.length_c   1.000
_cell.angle_alpha   90.00
_cell.angle_beta   90.00
_cell.angle_gamma   90.00
#
_symmetry.space_group_name_H-M   'P 1'
#
loop_
_entity.id
_entity.type
_entity.pdbx_description
1 polymer ?
#
loop_
_entity_poly.entity_id
_entity_poly.type
_entity_poly.pdbx_seq_one_letter_code
_entity_poly.pdbx_strand_id
1 'polypeptide(L)'
;MKKITPNSKMTLLILSALFSLFINAQELHPALVTNSGNVISQKNTSPVLAEKDTDGDGIPDRNDLDDDNDGIPDAIEALSCGTGFSFCDSDNDGIPNSSDLDSDNDGIPDIEEAGFASYSNNKATIDPANWIDANANGLHDAIEAMLAAGTYHLPDTDNDGVKDFTDLDSDNDGLFDVDEAGERNGDGDRNGDGVGDGIDSDGDGILDVFDTLTGFGSVDRPLARKTSGNSKADYQKTDSDGDGIYDIATTLFSHLDTDNDGMINAVEDIDHDGILDIVDTDVTNAGSPRSLNNKLFVEFDGRNDYGDGMQLLSNLNQASMMGWIKLSRNSSEDVFVMGQENFNISLRSSNNQLAATANGTTILSSENLELNRWYHISAVYNANDPSAKLKLYLNGKEAVSSNNGALSGHLNTATAKFTFAKNPVADSNYFNGGIDEIRVFKTALTDDMIQKMVYQEIRKNGAAIRGEIIPKDIEGLSWSSLLAYYKMDTFQNDATSNLISENTTAAQDITAAHIYNVKNIRLQLAPMPFTTTRAGNLETSISPNSSVRASDANTYVWSIIKIKHNTQISANQTSLGMFIEPGVTVSIDNENKLQNTWYLKLDGKIDLKGKSQLVQTEFSELDATSTGYIEKDQSGQSNIYNYNYWCSPVGAVSPMGNNSGYNINAVMKDATNPESLKNITWTSTMNGAPTTPITVSSFWIFKFQNLNAYTANWSSVGSTGILHAGEGFSMKGSGALGAYQNYAFTGKPNNGDINVAVSSNTPNLCGNPYPSALDTDRFIADNVTSTTGAIYLWENYVTNNTHYQTDHQGGYATRSLVGGTPAMSPIGQNNSDSQFQTPGRYIPVGQAFFMVGISTAGDIKFRNTQRAFVKETNTASTNVFKNNASPSNSNIEDAAQADGFARIRIGFDTPDHYHRQLLIGFMDNLATDGIDTGYDAQSIDTQPTDLFFENRLNIQGVGAFNTDNSYPLMVKSSTGGISKFVLDKIENMDEQQPIYIFDNVTQQYHDLRNDGFEINIPAGATNGRFSLRFKDPSALATTNFSLNNDVLVAYATNDNTIVIKNNNTDVTIETVMLFNMLGQSVNQWNVKNELQTKISIPVTNLSSGTYIIKVHTNKGELSKKVTIR
;
A
#
# COMPACT_ATOMS: atom_id res chain seq x y z
N MET A 1 9.43 -31.35 42.89
CA MET A 1 9.92 -31.87 44.20
C MET A 1 10.80 -30.79 44.84
N LYS A 2 10.78 -30.61 46.17
CA LYS A 2 11.35 -29.45 46.92
C LYS A 2 10.64 -28.12 46.51
N LYS A 3 9.78 -27.45 47.31
CA LYS A 3 9.58 -27.37 48.79
C LYS A 3 10.85 -26.83 49.49
N ILE A 4 10.82 -25.83 50.40
CA ILE A 4 9.84 -25.38 51.44
C ILE A 4 9.96 -23.82 51.59
N THR A 5 8.99 -22.87 51.73
CA THR A 5 7.51 -22.73 52.00
C THR A 5 7.01 -22.80 53.46
N PRO A 6 6.03 -22.01 53.96
CA PRO A 6 5.48 -20.67 53.59
C PRO A 6 4.99 -19.83 54.84
N ASN A 7 3.94 -18.99 54.72
CA ASN A 7 2.90 -18.65 55.73
C ASN A 7 3.19 -17.70 56.93
N SER A 8 2.20 -17.06 57.61
CA SER A 8 0.78 -16.70 57.27
C SER A 8 0.16 -15.72 58.30
N LYS A 9 -1.06 -15.22 58.03
CA LYS A 9 -1.89 -14.35 58.91
C LYS A 9 -2.35 -15.02 60.24
N MET A 10 -2.80 -14.15 61.17
CA MET A 10 -4.06 -14.22 61.96
C MET A 10 -4.09 -14.74 63.43
N THR A 11 -4.97 -14.11 64.22
CA THR A 11 -5.73 -14.62 65.41
C THR A 11 -5.05 -14.62 66.81
N LEU A 12 -5.67 -14.24 67.95
CA LEU A 12 -6.82 -13.38 68.34
C LEU A 12 -6.94 -13.31 69.90
N LEU A 13 -7.67 -12.32 70.49
CA LEU A 13 -8.21 -12.28 71.89
C LEU A 13 -7.18 -12.17 73.06
N ILE A 14 -7.45 -11.67 74.28
CA ILE A 14 -8.69 -11.41 75.07
C ILE A 14 -8.68 -10.02 75.78
N LEU A 15 -9.87 -9.39 75.84
CA LEU A 15 -10.50 -8.45 76.82
C LEU A 15 -9.82 -8.17 78.21
N SER A 16 -10.12 -7.09 78.97
CA SER A 16 -11.07 -5.94 78.84
C SER A 16 -10.88 -4.89 79.95
N ALA A 17 -11.23 -3.60 79.74
CA ALA A 17 -12.20 -2.81 80.55
C ALA A 17 -12.23 -1.26 80.27
N LEU A 18 -13.43 -0.74 79.98
CA LEU A 18 -13.99 0.58 80.35
C LEU A 18 -13.33 1.94 79.91
N PHE A 19 -13.69 2.38 78.69
CA PHE A 19 -14.43 3.64 78.35
C PHE A 19 -14.12 4.99 79.06
N SER A 20 -13.80 6.05 78.28
CA SER A 20 -14.50 7.38 78.25
C SER A 20 -13.88 8.42 77.27
N LEU A 21 -14.66 8.82 76.25
CA LEU A 21 -14.82 10.11 75.51
C LEU A 21 -13.66 11.13 75.31
N PHE A 22 -13.46 11.54 74.02
CA PHE A 22 -13.38 12.92 73.43
C PHE A 22 -12.41 14.02 73.99
N ILE A 23 -11.99 15.11 73.29
CA ILE A 23 -12.23 15.67 71.93
C ILE A 23 -11.06 16.58 71.44
N ASN A 24 -10.98 16.85 70.12
CA ASN A 24 -10.29 17.91 69.32
C ASN A 24 -8.80 18.33 69.55
N ALA A 25 -8.19 18.78 68.43
CA ALA A 25 -7.04 19.68 68.36
C ALA A 25 -7.17 20.58 67.10
N GLN A 26 -6.75 21.85 67.16
CA GLN A 26 -6.86 22.84 66.06
C GLN A 26 -5.70 23.86 66.10
N GLU A 27 -5.59 24.64 65.03
CA GLU A 27 -4.84 25.91 64.84
C GLU A 27 -3.36 25.88 64.41
N LEU A 28 -3.04 26.87 63.56
CA LEU A 28 -1.74 27.17 62.97
C LEU A 28 -1.01 28.33 63.69
N HIS A 29 0.14 28.74 63.14
CA HIS A 29 0.77 30.03 63.42
C HIS A 29 0.89 30.86 62.14
N PRO A 30 0.77 32.19 62.24
CA PRO A 30 1.95 33.01 61.93
C PRO A 30 2.29 34.07 63.01
N ALA A 31 3.27 34.92 62.72
CA ALA A 31 4.06 35.65 63.73
C ALA A 31 3.56 37.06 64.09
N LEU A 32 3.98 37.54 65.26
CA LEU A 32 3.65 38.86 65.83
C LEU A 32 4.85 39.83 65.83
N VAL A 33 4.62 41.11 65.50
CA VAL A 33 5.54 42.24 65.74
C VAL A 33 4.78 43.36 66.49
N THR A 34 5.49 44.20 67.24
CA THR A 34 4.96 44.92 68.42
C THR A 34 4.39 46.33 68.16
N ASN A 35 3.22 46.60 68.77
CA ASN A 35 2.84 47.75 69.65
C ASN A 35 3.56 49.14 69.48
N SER A 36 2.91 50.31 69.67
CA SER A 36 1.64 50.57 70.40
C SER A 36 1.00 51.95 70.12
N GLY A 37 -0.35 52.00 70.23
CA GLY A 37 -1.06 52.99 71.04
C GLY A 37 -1.66 54.25 70.38
N ASN A 38 -2.96 54.47 70.61
CA ASN A 38 -3.44 55.60 71.44
C ASN A 38 -4.87 55.33 71.99
N VAL A 39 -5.34 56.11 72.97
CA VAL A 39 -6.66 55.93 73.62
C VAL A 39 -7.62 57.09 73.27
N ILE A 40 -8.83 56.75 72.81
CA ILE A 40 -10.01 57.63 72.88
C ILE A 40 -11.20 56.80 73.38
N SER A 41 -12.00 57.36 74.28
CA SER A 41 -13.26 56.78 74.75
C SER A 41 -14.45 57.58 74.24
N GLN A 42 -15.53 56.91 73.81
CA GLN A 42 -16.83 56.96 74.49
C GLN A 42 -17.96 56.19 73.79
N LYS A 43 -18.90 55.74 74.63
CA LYS A 43 -20.29 55.30 74.38
C LYS A 43 -20.52 53.95 73.70
N ASN A 44 -21.37 53.17 74.37
CA ASN A 44 -22.05 52.01 73.82
C ASN A 44 -22.97 52.43 72.67
N THR A 45 -22.71 51.89 71.49
CA THR A 45 -23.69 51.07 70.78
C THR A 45 -22.99 49.75 70.49
N SER A 46 -23.46 48.64 71.06
CA SER A 46 -23.05 47.34 70.51
C SER A 46 -23.59 47.30 69.09
N PRO A 47 -22.80 46.88 68.08
CA PRO A 47 -23.44 46.23 66.95
C PRO A 47 -24.16 45.01 67.52
N VAL A 48 -25.45 44.91 67.25
CA VAL A 48 -26.06 43.60 67.07
C VAL A 48 -25.33 43.01 65.86
N LEU A 49 -24.76 41.80 65.99
CA LEU A 49 -24.41 41.09 64.76
C LEU A 49 -25.73 40.90 64.03
N ALA A 50 -25.80 41.29 62.76
CA ALA A 50 -26.79 40.65 61.90
C ALA A 50 -26.55 39.13 62.04
N GLU A 51 -27.63 38.41 62.26
CA GLU A 51 -27.62 36.96 62.10
C GLU A 51 -27.54 36.71 60.57
N LYS A 52 -27.09 35.53 60.13
CA LYS A 52 -27.13 35.21 58.68
C LYS A 52 -28.61 35.17 58.25
N ASP A 53 -28.82 35.59 57.01
CA ASP A 53 -30.02 36.14 56.37
C ASP A 53 -29.60 36.12 54.90
N THR A 54 -29.83 34.98 54.22
CA THR A 54 -28.99 34.52 53.09
C THR A 54 -29.56 34.97 51.75
N ASP A 55 -30.82 34.61 51.51
CA ASP A 55 -31.65 35.15 50.43
C ASP A 55 -31.88 36.68 50.55
N GLY A 56 -31.86 37.19 51.78
CA GLY A 56 -32.13 38.59 52.13
C GLY A 56 -33.61 38.95 52.31
N ASP A 57 -34.53 38.00 52.56
CA ASP A 57 -35.94 38.27 52.93
C ASP A 57 -36.02 39.16 54.19
N GLY A 58 -35.16 38.89 55.17
CA GLY A 58 -35.14 39.53 56.48
C GLY A 58 -35.63 38.66 57.64
N ILE A 59 -35.94 37.39 57.39
CA ILE A 59 -35.95 36.32 58.41
C ILE A 59 -34.52 35.76 58.53
N PRO A 60 -33.91 35.67 59.74
CA PRO A 60 -32.54 35.17 59.86
C PRO A 60 -32.48 33.65 60.02
N ASP A 61 -31.72 32.99 59.14
CA ASP A 61 -31.52 31.54 58.90
C ASP A 61 -32.11 30.62 59.97
N ARG A 62 -31.57 30.70 61.19
CA ARG A 62 -31.93 29.87 62.36
C ARG A 62 -33.40 29.99 62.84
N ASN A 63 -34.25 30.76 62.15
CA ASN A 63 -35.70 30.83 62.33
C ASN A 63 -36.50 30.64 61.04
N ASP A 64 -35.82 30.50 59.91
CA ASP A 64 -36.39 30.22 58.59
C ASP A 64 -36.74 28.72 58.47
N LEU A 65 -37.16 28.32 57.27
CA LEU A 65 -37.42 26.95 56.83
C LEU A 65 -37.06 26.74 55.34
N ASP A 66 -36.48 27.74 54.66
CA ASP A 66 -36.18 27.85 53.21
C ASP A 66 -35.01 28.86 53.07
N ASP A 67 -33.85 28.56 53.71
CA ASP A 67 -32.74 29.49 54.03
C ASP A 67 -32.22 30.36 52.85
N ASP A 68 -32.27 29.82 51.63
CA ASP A 68 -31.83 30.40 50.34
C ASP A 68 -33.00 30.76 49.39
N ASN A 69 -34.21 30.31 49.69
CA ASN A 69 -35.45 30.66 49.00
C ASN A 69 -35.58 30.09 47.57
N ASP A 70 -35.07 28.88 47.34
CA ASP A 70 -35.34 28.08 46.15
C ASP A 70 -36.74 27.40 46.20
N GLY A 71 -37.23 27.05 47.40
CA GLY A 71 -38.51 26.36 47.64
C GLY A 71 -38.40 24.91 48.15
N ILE A 72 -37.20 24.38 48.32
CA ILE A 72 -36.92 23.15 49.06
C ILE A 72 -36.71 23.53 50.55
N PRO A 73 -37.45 22.94 51.50
CA PRO A 73 -37.35 23.41 52.89
C PRO A 73 -36.28 22.66 53.69
N ASP A 74 -35.36 23.37 54.36
CA ASP A 74 -34.09 22.90 54.95
C ASP A 74 -34.08 21.62 55.79
N ALA A 75 -35.26 21.19 56.24
CA ALA A 75 -35.50 19.86 56.76
C ALA A 75 -35.44 18.72 55.71
N ILE A 76 -35.25 19.02 54.41
CA ILE A 76 -35.13 18.05 53.31
C ILE A 76 -33.67 17.92 52.84
N GLU A 77 -32.99 18.99 52.45
CA GLU A 77 -31.59 18.94 51.97
C GLU A 77 -30.64 18.48 53.10
N ALA A 78 -30.94 18.86 54.35
CA ALA A 78 -30.25 18.31 55.53
C ALA A 78 -30.46 16.78 55.73
N LEU A 79 -31.21 16.10 54.85
CA LEU A 79 -31.34 14.65 54.76
C LEU A 79 -30.78 14.05 53.46
N SER A 80 -30.45 14.84 52.42
CA SER A 80 -29.96 14.34 51.12
C SER A 80 -28.66 13.55 51.28
N CYS A 81 -27.65 14.10 51.98
CA CYS A 81 -26.41 13.44 52.39
C CYS A 81 -26.58 12.24 53.38
N GLY A 82 -27.79 11.70 53.52
CA GLY A 82 -28.10 10.56 54.36
C GLY A 82 -28.13 10.85 55.87
N THR A 83 -28.52 9.83 56.65
CA THR A 83 -28.89 10.03 58.06
C THR A 83 -27.69 10.18 59.01
N GLY A 84 -27.12 11.37 59.12
CA GLY A 84 -26.09 11.63 60.13
C GLY A 84 -25.52 13.05 60.24
N PHE A 85 -25.62 13.85 59.18
CA PHE A 85 -25.05 15.20 59.14
C PHE A 85 -26.03 16.26 59.68
N SER A 86 -25.53 17.48 59.86
CA SER A 86 -26.29 18.66 60.35
C SER A 86 -25.98 19.91 59.53
N PHE A 87 -25.27 19.67 58.42
CA PHE A 87 -24.81 20.52 57.34
C PHE A 87 -24.60 19.45 56.25
N CYS A 88 -25.55 19.32 55.32
CA CYS A 88 -25.30 18.60 54.06
C CYS A 88 -24.51 19.57 53.17
N ASP A 89 -23.67 19.02 52.30
CA ASP A 89 -22.59 19.68 51.57
C ASP A 89 -22.21 18.65 50.48
N SER A 90 -23.04 18.55 49.43
CA SER A 90 -22.98 17.42 48.47
C SER A 90 -21.76 17.50 47.56
N ASP A 91 -21.53 18.65 46.91
CA ASP A 91 -20.39 18.87 46.01
C ASP A 91 -19.04 19.04 46.76
N ASN A 92 -19.10 19.37 48.06
CA ASN A 92 -17.97 19.66 48.95
C ASN A 92 -17.20 20.98 48.66
N ASP A 93 -17.85 21.98 48.05
CA ASP A 93 -17.37 23.38 47.97
C ASP A 93 -17.18 23.99 49.38
N GLY A 94 -18.15 23.76 50.27
CA GLY A 94 -18.20 24.29 51.64
C GLY A 94 -19.34 25.28 51.92
N ILE A 95 -20.20 25.59 50.94
CA ILE A 95 -21.57 26.05 51.16
C ILE A 95 -22.44 24.82 51.51
N PRO A 96 -23.26 24.85 52.58
CA PRO A 96 -24.20 23.76 52.85
C PRO A 96 -25.44 23.91 51.96
N ASN A 97 -26.00 22.80 51.42
CA ASN A 97 -27.15 22.81 50.50
C ASN A 97 -28.28 23.77 50.91
N SER A 98 -28.64 23.81 52.20
CA SER A 98 -29.61 24.76 52.76
C SER A 98 -29.02 26.18 52.95
N SER A 99 -28.35 26.68 51.93
CA SER A 99 -27.72 28.00 51.74
C SER A 99 -27.20 28.15 50.30
N ASP A 100 -27.53 27.20 49.43
CA ASP A 100 -26.96 26.97 48.11
C ASP A 100 -28.09 27.03 47.09
N LEU A 101 -27.77 27.36 45.85
CA LEU A 101 -28.73 27.42 44.76
C LEU A 101 -28.43 26.40 43.65
N ASP A 102 -27.35 25.63 43.77
CA ASP A 102 -26.85 24.66 42.79
C ASP A 102 -26.20 23.50 43.60
N SER A 103 -27.03 22.72 44.30
CA SER A 103 -26.69 21.84 45.44
C SER A 103 -25.64 20.74 45.19
N ASP A 104 -25.57 20.22 43.96
CA ASP A 104 -24.51 19.34 43.45
C ASP A 104 -23.63 20.04 42.39
N ASN A 105 -23.91 21.32 42.16
CA ASN A 105 -23.10 22.29 41.41
C ASN A 105 -22.90 21.89 39.94
N ASP A 106 -23.88 21.18 39.38
CA ASP A 106 -23.92 20.76 37.98
C ASP A 106 -24.17 21.97 37.03
N GLY A 107 -24.80 23.03 37.52
CA GLY A 107 -25.22 24.20 36.76
C GLY A 107 -26.72 24.27 36.43
N ILE A 108 -27.57 23.46 37.05
CA ILE A 108 -29.03 23.56 37.03
C ILE A 108 -29.51 23.89 38.46
N PRO A 109 -29.89 25.15 38.74
CA PRO A 109 -30.28 25.52 40.08
C PRO A 109 -31.47 24.75 40.66
N ASP A 110 -31.38 24.38 41.94
CA ASP A 110 -32.33 23.55 42.71
C ASP A 110 -33.80 23.87 42.44
N ILE A 111 -34.15 25.15 42.30
CA ILE A 111 -35.52 25.58 41.98
C ILE A 111 -36.07 25.00 40.67
N GLU A 112 -35.23 24.71 39.67
CA GLU A 112 -35.64 24.07 38.42
C GLU A 112 -35.80 22.56 38.59
N GLU A 113 -34.88 21.95 39.32
CA GLU A 113 -34.77 20.53 39.71
C GLU A 113 -35.97 20.07 40.54
N ALA A 114 -36.25 20.82 41.63
CA ALA A 114 -37.44 20.74 42.46
C ALA A 114 -38.76 20.96 41.70
N GLY A 115 -38.69 21.28 40.39
CA GLY A 115 -39.83 21.49 39.50
C GLY A 115 -40.50 22.85 39.66
N PHE A 116 -39.87 23.78 40.38
CA PHE A 116 -40.41 25.09 40.75
C PHE A 116 -39.95 26.25 39.85
N ALA A 117 -39.18 26.02 38.78
CA ALA A 117 -38.70 27.04 37.81
C ALA A 117 -39.75 28.08 37.36
N SER A 118 -41.03 27.69 37.31
CA SER A 118 -42.14 28.59 36.98
C SER A 118 -42.41 29.71 38.01
N TYR A 119 -41.93 29.55 39.24
CA TYR A 119 -41.91 30.54 40.31
C TYR A 119 -40.65 31.41 40.26
N SER A 120 -39.50 30.85 39.85
CA SER A 120 -38.22 31.57 39.75
C SER A 120 -38.24 32.72 38.74
N ASN A 121 -38.86 32.52 37.57
CA ASN A 121 -38.79 33.48 36.47
C ASN A 121 -37.32 33.85 36.13
N ASN A 122 -36.48 32.82 36.02
CA ASN A 122 -35.10 32.86 35.54
C ASN A 122 -34.12 33.58 36.50
N LYS A 123 -34.15 33.18 37.78
CA LYS A 123 -33.40 33.81 38.90
C LYS A 123 -32.69 32.87 39.88
N ALA A 124 -32.81 31.55 39.74
CA ALA A 124 -32.39 30.53 40.72
C ALA A 124 -33.10 30.58 42.09
N THR A 125 -33.47 31.74 42.62
CA THR A 125 -34.42 31.87 43.74
C THR A 125 -35.86 32.07 43.25
N ILE A 126 -36.85 31.93 44.13
CA ILE A 126 -38.26 32.27 43.87
C ILE A 126 -38.36 33.78 43.59
N ASP A 127 -39.00 34.20 42.48
CA ASP A 127 -39.07 35.62 42.14
C ASP A 127 -39.73 36.43 43.28
N PRO A 128 -39.11 37.50 43.81
CA PRO A 128 -39.76 38.40 44.77
C PRO A 128 -41.05 39.08 44.25
N ALA A 129 -41.37 38.97 42.94
CA ALA A 129 -42.66 39.33 42.37
C ALA A 129 -43.77 38.26 42.56
N ASN A 130 -43.37 37.00 42.81
CA ASN A 130 -44.20 35.82 43.08
C ASN A 130 -44.23 35.43 44.57
N TRP A 131 -43.38 36.04 45.41
CA TRP A 131 -43.24 35.74 46.84
C TRP A 131 -44.56 35.87 47.62
N ILE A 132 -44.93 34.82 48.35
CA ILE A 132 -46.08 34.79 49.25
C ILE A 132 -45.75 33.87 50.44
N ASP A 133 -45.35 34.46 51.56
CA ASP A 133 -45.51 33.86 52.89
C ASP A 133 -46.52 34.74 53.68
N ALA A 134 -47.63 34.14 54.12
CA ALA A 134 -48.65 34.82 54.93
C ALA A 134 -48.52 34.55 56.44
N ASN A 135 -47.59 33.70 56.85
CA ASN A 135 -47.42 33.21 58.22
C ASN A 135 -46.07 33.60 58.87
N ALA A 136 -45.08 34.06 58.10
CA ALA A 136 -43.75 34.51 58.52
C ALA A 136 -42.89 33.37 59.12
N ASN A 137 -42.72 32.31 58.31
CA ASN A 137 -41.84 31.17 58.56
C ASN A 137 -40.79 30.95 57.44
N GLY A 138 -40.77 31.79 56.40
CA GLY A 138 -39.72 31.80 55.39
C GLY A 138 -39.97 30.92 54.17
N LEU A 139 -40.74 29.83 54.31
CA LEU A 139 -41.15 28.96 53.20
C LEU A 139 -42.41 29.47 52.45
N HIS A 140 -42.43 29.34 51.13
CA HIS A 140 -43.56 29.79 50.27
C HIS A 140 -44.90 29.09 50.62
N ASP A 141 -45.96 29.88 50.92
CA ASP A 141 -47.32 29.43 51.28
C ASP A 141 -47.86 28.34 50.33
N ALA A 142 -47.55 28.43 49.03
CA ALA A 142 -48.07 27.49 48.03
C ALA A 142 -47.29 26.17 48.03
N ILE A 143 -45.98 26.21 48.24
CA ILE A 143 -45.12 25.03 48.27
C ILE A 143 -45.31 24.28 49.59
N GLU A 144 -45.31 24.98 50.74
CA GLU A 144 -45.67 24.38 52.05
C GLU A 144 -47.00 23.61 51.95
N ALA A 145 -48.04 24.26 51.41
CA ALA A 145 -49.36 23.66 51.29
C ALA A 145 -49.41 22.45 50.34
N MET A 146 -48.51 22.37 49.34
CA MET A 146 -48.45 21.25 48.39
C MET A 146 -47.66 20.06 48.94
N LEU A 147 -46.53 20.31 49.61
CA LEU A 147 -45.69 19.30 50.28
C LEU A 147 -46.40 18.74 51.53
N ALA A 148 -46.89 19.59 52.44
CA ALA A 148 -47.54 19.17 53.69
C ALA A 148 -48.87 18.41 53.46
N ALA A 149 -49.48 18.54 52.28
CA ALA A 149 -50.65 17.78 51.86
C ALA A 149 -50.30 16.44 51.18
N GLY A 150 -49.03 16.17 50.85
CA GLY A 150 -48.60 15.04 50.02
C GLY A 150 -49.18 15.10 48.60
N THR A 151 -49.42 16.31 48.10
CA THR A 151 -49.97 16.55 46.74
C THR A 151 -48.90 16.88 45.72
N TYR A 152 -47.74 17.32 46.19
CA TYR A 152 -46.49 17.36 45.46
C TYR A 152 -45.45 16.51 46.20
N HIS A 153 -44.50 15.98 45.47
CA HIS A 153 -43.26 15.38 45.97
C HIS A 153 -42.17 15.99 45.08
N LEU A 154 -41.02 16.32 45.67
CA LEU A 154 -39.85 16.71 44.88
C LEU A 154 -39.50 15.59 43.90
N PRO A 155 -38.93 15.90 42.73
CA PRO A 155 -38.52 14.88 41.77
C PRO A 155 -37.56 13.81 42.32
N ASP A 156 -37.59 12.71 41.58
CA ASP A 156 -37.11 11.37 41.91
C ASP A 156 -37.21 10.59 40.59
N THR A 157 -36.47 11.04 39.56
CA THR A 157 -36.80 10.72 38.17
C THR A 157 -36.59 9.24 37.83
N ASP A 158 -35.51 8.60 38.28
CA ASP A 158 -35.25 7.17 38.08
C ASP A 158 -35.94 6.27 39.14
N ASN A 159 -36.14 6.78 40.37
CA ASN A 159 -36.71 6.15 41.57
C ASN A 159 -35.74 5.30 42.44
N ASP A 160 -34.44 5.63 42.49
CA ASP A 160 -33.46 4.98 43.36
C ASP A 160 -33.56 5.40 44.85
N GLY A 161 -33.71 6.71 45.11
CA GLY A 161 -33.76 7.31 46.45
C GLY A 161 -33.01 8.64 46.64
N VAL A 162 -32.10 9.02 45.73
CA VAL A 162 -31.54 10.38 45.58
C VAL A 162 -32.63 11.29 45.00
N LYS A 163 -32.40 12.60 44.81
CA LYS A 163 -33.39 13.59 44.34
C LYS A 163 -32.75 14.40 43.21
N ASP A 164 -33.49 14.72 42.15
CA ASP A 164 -33.03 15.46 40.95
C ASP A 164 -32.28 16.80 41.20
N PHE A 165 -32.07 17.27 42.45
CA PHE A 165 -31.27 18.46 42.83
C PHE A 165 -29.97 18.09 43.59
N THR A 166 -29.64 16.81 43.61
CA THR A 166 -28.49 16.20 44.32
C THR A 166 -28.05 14.90 43.61
N ASP A 167 -28.32 14.80 42.31
CA ASP A 167 -28.35 13.57 41.52
C ASP A 167 -27.75 13.85 40.15
N LEU A 168 -26.53 13.38 39.92
CA LEU A 168 -25.74 13.77 38.75
C LEU A 168 -26.16 13.06 37.44
N ASP A 169 -27.13 12.15 37.46
CA ASP A 169 -27.67 11.41 36.30
C ASP A 169 -29.15 11.06 36.57
N SER A 170 -30.03 12.07 36.74
CA SER A 170 -31.42 11.97 37.25
C SER A 170 -32.28 10.92 36.55
N ASP A 171 -31.98 10.57 35.29
CA ASP A 171 -32.70 9.53 34.54
C ASP A 171 -31.92 8.23 34.26
N ASN A 172 -30.70 8.13 34.81
CA ASN A 172 -29.86 6.95 34.91
C ASN A 172 -29.50 6.30 33.56
N ASP A 173 -29.10 7.14 32.60
CA ASP A 173 -28.79 6.85 31.19
C ASP A 173 -27.27 6.72 30.97
N GLY A 174 -26.44 7.24 31.87
CA GLY A 174 -24.98 7.30 31.73
C GLY A 174 -24.51 8.52 30.96
N LEU A 175 -25.26 9.63 31.09
CA LEU A 175 -24.97 10.98 30.64
C LEU A 175 -25.35 11.90 31.80
N PHE A 176 -24.43 12.73 32.28
CA PHE A 176 -24.73 13.58 33.44
C PHE A 176 -25.73 14.69 33.10
N ASP A 177 -26.42 15.18 34.12
CA ASP A 177 -27.48 16.18 33.97
C ASP A 177 -26.93 17.49 33.40
N VAL A 178 -25.78 17.95 33.91
CA VAL A 178 -24.95 19.05 33.40
C VAL A 178 -24.59 18.85 31.93
N ASP A 179 -24.45 17.59 31.52
CA ASP A 179 -24.04 17.21 30.19
C ASP A 179 -25.20 17.39 29.18
N GLU A 180 -26.44 17.14 29.63
CA GLU A 180 -27.74 17.23 28.96
C GLU A 180 -28.40 18.62 29.03
N ALA A 181 -28.26 19.32 30.16
CA ALA A 181 -28.82 20.64 30.52
C ALA A 181 -28.71 21.65 29.38
N GLY A 182 -27.63 21.54 28.61
CA GLY A 182 -27.48 22.18 27.31
C GLY A 182 -27.24 23.69 27.39
N GLU A 183 -26.86 24.16 28.57
CA GLU A 183 -26.58 25.57 28.83
C GLU A 183 -25.40 26.11 28.01
N ARG A 184 -25.37 27.42 27.87
CA ARG A 184 -24.73 28.06 26.70
C ARG A 184 -23.21 28.12 26.71
N ASN A 185 -22.57 27.86 27.85
CA ASN A 185 -21.23 28.37 28.13
C ASN A 185 -20.13 27.29 28.22
N GLY A 186 -20.46 26.01 28.36
CA GLY A 186 -19.47 24.93 28.40
C GLY A 186 -20.06 23.53 28.49
N ASP A 187 -19.22 22.58 28.87
CA ASP A 187 -19.56 21.32 29.53
C ASP A 187 -19.82 21.47 31.03
N GLY A 188 -19.57 22.64 31.64
CA GLY A 188 -19.55 22.76 33.10
C GLY A 188 -18.33 21.99 33.62
N ASP A 189 -18.55 20.72 33.96
CA ASP A 189 -17.52 19.73 34.25
C ASP A 189 -16.63 19.40 33.03
N ARG A 190 -15.39 19.91 33.01
CA ARG A 190 -14.38 19.50 32.01
C ARG A 190 -13.57 18.29 32.42
N ASN A 191 -13.70 17.83 33.66
CA ASN A 191 -12.73 17.03 34.38
C ASN A 191 -13.26 15.61 34.73
N GLY A 192 -14.57 15.44 34.83
CA GLY A 192 -15.28 14.18 35.00
C GLY A 192 -15.91 14.00 36.38
N ASP A 193 -15.82 14.96 37.30
CA ASP A 193 -16.34 14.85 38.66
C ASP A 193 -17.79 15.35 38.83
N GLY A 194 -18.55 15.51 37.74
CA GLY A 194 -19.96 15.91 37.76
C GLY A 194 -20.16 17.40 38.03
N VAL A 195 -19.43 17.93 39.00
CA VAL A 195 -19.40 19.32 39.46
C VAL A 195 -18.84 20.27 38.38
N GLY A 196 -19.44 21.46 38.28
CA GLY A 196 -19.05 22.52 37.38
C GLY A 196 -17.63 23.09 37.63
N ASP A 197 -16.84 23.19 36.57
CA ASP A 197 -15.42 23.53 36.64
C ASP A 197 -15.20 25.07 36.61
N GLY A 198 -15.54 25.75 37.71
CA GLY A 198 -15.68 27.22 37.78
C GLY A 198 -14.93 27.99 38.89
N ILE A 199 -15.47 29.18 39.17
CA ILE A 199 -15.25 30.01 40.37
C ILE A 199 -16.64 30.58 40.66
N ASP A 200 -17.15 30.43 41.88
CA ASP A 200 -18.18 31.32 42.42
C ASP A 200 -17.48 32.60 42.97
N SER A 201 -17.93 33.78 42.53
CA SER A 201 -17.41 35.08 42.98
C SER A 201 -18.12 35.65 44.22
N ASP A 202 -19.28 35.10 44.56
CA ASP A 202 -20.29 35.66 45.46
C ASP A 202 -20.45 34.82 46.74
N GLY A 203 -20.49 33.49 46.60
CA GLY A 203 -20.85 32.54 47.65
C GLY A 203 -22.35 32.27 47.68
N ASP A 204 -22.92 31.89 46.53
CA ASP A 204 -24.34 31.49 46.36
C ASP A 204 -24.54 30.15 45.61
N GLY A 205 -23.45 29.42 45.34
CA GLY A 205 -23.45 28.14 44.63
C GLY A 205 -23.22 28.28 43.12
N ILE A 206 -23.79 29.31 42.50
CA ILE A 206 -23.87 29.40 41.05
C ILE A 206 -22.59 29.99 40.45
N LEU A 207 -21.79 29.14 39.82
CA LEU A 207 -20.50 29.50 39.22
C LEU A 207 -20.59 30.69 38.21
N ASP A 208 -19.51 31.49 38.13
CA ASP A 208 -19.22 32.56 37.14
C ASP A 208 -19.46 32.17 35.65
N VAL A 209 -19.61 30.87 35.37
CA VAL A 209 -19.87 30.31 34.03
C VAL A 209 -21.35 30.17 33.72
N PHE A 210 -22.22 30.10 34.73
CA PHE A 210 -23.67 29.96 34.59
C PHE A 210 -24.42 31.27 34.94
N ASP A 211 -23.97 32.00 35.96
CA ASP A 211 -24.48 33.35 36.27
C ASP A 211 -23.50 34.49 35.92
N THR A 212 -24.00 35.73 35.88
CA THR A 212 -23.25 36.97 35.61
C THR A 212 -23.70 38.17 36.46
N LEU A 213 -24.42 37.94 37.56
CA LEU A 213 -24.65 38.90 38.65
C LEU A 213 -23.35 39.06 39.46
N THR A 214 -23.46 39.73 40.61
CA THR A 214 -22.51 39.65 41.72
C THR A 214 -23.29 39.85 43.03
N GLY A 215 -24.08 38.85 43.42
CA GLY A 215 -24.73 38.71 44.72
C GLY A 215 -26.12 38.04 44.68
N PHE A 216 -26.16 36.79 45.16
CA PHE A 216 -27.31 35.92 45.50
C PHE A 216 -28.44 35.83 44.46
N GLY A 217 -28.45 34.73 43.71
CA GLY A 217 -29.36 34.43 42.62
C GLY A 217 -28.90 35.02 41.29
N SER A 218 -29.59 34.66 40.22
CA SER A 218 -29.16 34.93 38.84
C SER A 218 -29.98 35.99 38.09
N VAL A 219 -29.44 36.48 36.96
CA VAL A 219 -30.12 37.48 36.10
C VAL A 219 -30.41 36.98 34.68
N ASP A 220 -31.68 36.63 34.42
CA ASP A 220 -32.17 36.14 33.13
C ASP A 220 -31.41 34.87 32.64
N ARG A 221 -30.95 34.01 33.57
CA ARG A 221 -30.40 32.66 33.28
C ARG A 221 -31.35 31.91 32.34
N PRO A 222 -30.91 31.20 31.29
CA PRO A 222 -31.84 30.37 30.54
C PRO A 222 -32.32 29.18 31.43
N LEU A 223 -33.34 28.45 30.96
CA LEU A 223 -33.85 27.27 31.66
C LEU A 223 -33.34 26.03 30.94
N ALA A 224 -33.12 24.96 31.70
CA ALA A 224 -32.56 23.70 31.21
C ALA A 224 -33.25 23.24 29.91
N ARG A 225 -32.45 22.76 28.96
CA ARG A 225 -32.85 22.52 27.56
C ARG A 225 -33.98 21.49 27.46
N LYS A 226 -34.92 21.70 26.53
CA LYS A 226 -36.12 20.85 26.33
C LYS A 226 -36.30 20.54 24.82
N THR A 227 -35.45 19.67 24.27
CA THR A 227 -35.26 19.43 22.82
C THR A 227 -36.51 18.92 22.12
N SER A 228 -37.16 17.91 22.70
CA SER A 228 -38.38 17.30 22.15
C SER A 228 -39.67 18.11 22.41
N GLY A 229 -39.56 19.27 23.10
CA GLY A 229 -40.65 20.24 23.25
C GLY A 229 -41.83 19.77 24.11
N ASN A 230 -41.59 18.82 25.02
CA ASN A 230 -42.55 18.39 26.04
C ASN A 230 -42.40 19.25 27.33
N SER A 231 -42.77 18.73 28.50
CA SER A 231 -42.75 19.48 29.77
C SER A 231 -41.55 19.20 30.70
N LYS A 232 -40.84 18.07 30.52
CA LYS A 232 -39.64 17.74 31.28
C LYS A 232 -38.40 18.42 30.67
N ALA A 233 -37.38 18.63 31.47
CA ALA A 233 -36.06 19.03 30.99
C ALA A 233 -35.33 17.88 30.27
N ASP A 234 -34.21 18.15 29.62
CA ASP A 234 -33.56 17.16 28.77
C ASP A 234 -33.03 15.96 29.58
N TYR A 235 -32.24 16.22 30.62
CA TYR A 235 -31.69 15.33 31.68
C TYR A 235 -32.71 14.50 32.49
N GLN A 236 -33.99 14.55 32.13
CA GLN A 236 -35.06 13.86 32.83
C GLN A 236 -35.76 12.83 31.91
N LYS A 237 -35.13 12.47 30.79
CA LYS A 237 -35.64 11.72 29.64
C LYS A 237 -34.54 10.97 28.83
N THR A 238 -34.29 9.71 29.17
CA THR A 238 -33.65 8.63 28.36
C THR A 238 -33.82 8.63 26.82
N ASP A 239 -34.85 9.27 26.22
CA ASP A 239 -35.00 9.53 24.77
C ASP A 239 -35.17 11.04 24.60
N SER A 240 -34.05 11.75 24.62
CA SER A 240 -34.02 13.17 24.93
C SER A 240 -34.49 14.02 23.74
N ASP A 241 -34.03 13.65 22.53
CA ASP A 241 -34.42 14.28 21.25
C ASP A 241 -35.71 13.71 20.62
N GLY A 242 -36.12 12.49 20.98
CA GLY A 242 -37.38 11.87 20.57
C GLY A 242 -37.35 11.11 19.23
N ASP A 243 -36.18 10.70 18.73
CA ASP A 243 -36.05 9.88 17.51
C ASP A 243 -36.43 8.39 17.71
N GLY A 244 -36.49 7.93 18.97
CA GLY A 244 -36.82 6.55 19.35
C GLY A 244 -35.59 5.62 19.47
N ILE A 245 -34.43 6.21 19.74
CA ILE A 245 -33.20 5.54 20.18
C ILE A 245 -32.82 6.21 21.50
N TYR A 246 -32.81 5.45 22.60
CA TYR A 246 -32.40 5.96 23.91
C TYR A 246 -30.96 6.49 23.89
N ASP A 247 -30.65 7.55 24.63
CA ASP A 247 -29.36 8.24 24.55
C ASP A 247 -28.20 7.39 25.09
N ILE A 248 -28.46 6.51 26.08
CA ILE A 248 -27.59 5.43 26.57
C ILE A 248 -27.11 4.54 25.43
N ALA A 249 -27.94 4.31 24.40
CA ALA A 249 -27.57 3.47 23.25
C ALA A 249 -26.48 4.12 22.38
N THR A 250 -26.13 5.38 22.66
CA THR A 250 -25.06 6.13 22.03
C THR A 250 -23.75 6.17 22.84
N THR A 251 -23.82 5.90 24.16
CA THR A 251 -22.70 5.92 25.11
C THR A 251 -21.86 4.63 25.10
N LEU A 252 -20.82 4.57 25.94
CA LEU A 252 -20.07 3.35 26.22
C LEU A 252 -20.87 2.34 27.07
N PHE A 253 -21.94 2.80 27.73
CA PHE A 253 -22.75 2.08 28.70
C PHE A 253 -24.00 1.40 28.11
N SER A 254 -24.25 1.59 26.80
CA SER A 254 -25.17 0.87 25.88
C SER A 254 -25.22 -0.67 25.92
N HIS A 255 -24.53 -1.31 26.88
CA HIS A 255 -24.54 -2.74 27.14
C HIS A 255 -24.99 -3.10 28.58
N LEU A 256 -25.36 -2.10 29.38
CA LEU A 256 -25.87 -2.20 30.75
C LEU A 256 -27.40 -2.04 30.82
N ASP A 257 -28.01 -1.32 29.88
CA ASP A 257 -29.41 -1.48 29.50
C ASP A 257 -29.59 -2.89 28.88
N THR A 258 -30.29 -3.80 29.58
CA THR A 258 -30.46 -5.20 29.15
C THR A 258 -31.90 -5.61 28.85
N ASP A 259 -32.90 -4.85 29.28
CA ASP A 259 -34.32 -4.99 28.90
C ASP A 259 -34.82 -3.94 27.88
N ASN A 260 -33.98 -2.98 27.50
CA ASN A 260 -34.19 -1.97 26.46
C ASN A 260 -35.27 -0.95 26.83
N ASP A 261 -35.18 -0.37 28.03
CA ASP A 261 -36.09 0.71 28.50
C ASP A 261 -35.45 2.09 28.63
N GLY A 262 -34.12 2.18 28.53
CA GLY A 262 -33.32 3.42 28.54
C GLY A 262 -32.37 3.53 29.72
N MET A 263 -32.56 2.76 30.79
CA MET A 263 -31.84 2.93 32.06
C MET A 263 -30.72 1.90 32.27
N ILE A 264 -29.70 2.28 33.04
CA ILE A 264 -28.64 1.37 33.50
C ILE A 264 -29.26 0.34 34.47
N ASN A 265 -29.17 -0.96 34.16
CA ASN A 265 -29.73 -2.00 35.03
C ASN A 265 -28.84 -2.32 36.26
N ALA A 266 -28.57 -1.35 37.13
CA ALA A 266 -27.90 -1.52 38.43
C ALA A 266 -28.68 -0.83 39.57
N VAL A 267 -28.22 -1.00 40.82
CA VAL A 267 -28.83 -0.47 42.08
C VAL A 267 -27.79 -0.40 43.22
N GLU A 268 -26.51 -0.31 42.88
CA GLU A 268 -25.43 -0.09 43.85
C GLU A 268 -24.84 1.27 43.52
N ASP A 269 -24.95 2.19 44.46
CA ASP A 269 -24.27 3.48 44.62
C ASP A 269 -23.78 3.47 46.08
N ILE A 270 -22.53 3.86 46.30
CA ILE A 270 -21.86 3.88 47.61
C ILE A 270 -21.79 5.29 48.19
N ASP A 271 -21.84 6.30 47.33
CA ASP A 271 -21.54 7.70 47.59
C ASP A 271 -22.82 8.49 47.85
N HIS A 272 -23.90 8.12 47.15
CA HIS A 272 -25.21 8.77 47.12
C HIS A 272 -25.14 10.08 46.33
N ASP A 273 -24.57 10.00 45.12
CA ASP A 273 -24.42 11.09 44.13
C ASP A 273 -25.21 10.86 42.83
N GLY A 274 -25.97 9.75 42.74
CA GLY A 274 -26.75 9.36 41.56
C GLY A 274 -26.00 8.44 40.59
N ILE A 275 -24.66 8.42 40.61
CA ILE A 275 -23.85 7.71 39.62
C ILE A 275 -23.58 6.27 40.06
N LEU A 276 -24.31 5.32 39.48
CA LEU A 276 -24.21 3.90 39.85
C LEU A 276 -22.77 3.31 39.71
N ASP A 277 -22.35 2.50 40.70
CA ASP A 277 -21.07 1.74 40.87
C ASP A 277 -20.52 1.04 39.60
N ILE A 278 -21.38 0.83 38.60
CA ILE A 278 -21.11 0.09 37.36
C ILE A 278 -20.67 0.98 36.19
N VAL A 279 -21.00 2.26 36.22
CA VAL A 279 -20.53 3.29 35.28
C VAL A 279 -19.54 4.26 35.93
N ASP A 280 -19.64 4.43 37.25
CA ASP A 280 -18.68 5.18 38.05
C ASP A 280 -17.22 4.65 37.93
N THR A 281 -16.26 5.55 38.17
CA THR A 281 -14.83 5.29 38.24
C THR A 281 -14.13 5.67 39.56
N ASP A 282 -14.78 6.30 40.55
CA ASP A 282 -14.24 6.50 41.92
C ASP A 282 -15.28 6.48 43.07
N VAL A 283 -15.99 5.34 43.26
CA VAL A 283 -16.93 4.90 44.35
C VAL A 283 -16.53 5.18 45.83
N THR A 284 -16.02 6.37 46.11
CA THR A 284 -15.60 6.90 47.41
C THR A 284 -15.65 8.43 47.55
N ASN A 285 -15.90 9.17 46.46
CA ASN A 285 -16.20 10.61 46.44
C ASN A 285 -17.11 10.88 45.22
N ALA A 286 -17.98 11.89 45.29
CA ALA A 286 -18.93 12.20 44.22
C ALA A 286 -18.27 12.48 42.85
N GLY A 287 -18.96 12.13 41.78
CA GLY A 287 -18.53 12.24 40.39
C GLY A 287 -17.74 11.02 39.88
N SER A 288 -17.70 10.83 38.55
CA SER A 288 -16.95 9.71 37.90
C SER A 288 -15.79 10.19 36.99
N PRO A 289 -14.61 10.56 37.55
CA PRO A 289 -13.46 11.13 36.85
C PRO A 289 -12.86 10.31 35.67
N ARG A 290 -13.50 10.42 34.50
CA ARG A 290 -13.22 9.79 33.17
C ARG A 290 -11.94 8.93 33.08
N SER A 291 -11.99 7.71 33.63
CA SER A 291 -10.84 6.80 33.75
C SER A 291 -10.80 5.71 32.66
N LEU A 292 -10.73 6.12 31.38
CA LEU A 292 -10.92 5.23 30.24
C LEU A 292 -9.62 4.64 29.66
N ASN A 293 -9.56 3.32 29.45
CA ASN A 293 -8.41 2.64 28.82
C ASN A 293 -8.86 1.47 27.93
N ASN A 294 -9.17 1.77 26.67
CA ASN A 294 -9.77 0.82 25.73
C ASN A 294 -9.45 1.23 24.27
N LYS A 295 -10.09 0.61 23.29
CA LYS A 295 -10.08 1.07 21.90
C LYS A 295 -11.18 2.09 21.68
N LEU A 296 -10.81 3.37 21.66
CA LEU A 296 -11.74 4.50 21.59
C LEU A 296 -11.37 5.49 20.49
N PHE A 297 -12.29 6.41 20.19
CA PHE A 297 -12.10 7.63 19.42
C PHE A 297 -12.99 8.73 20.01
N VAL A 298 -12.75 9.99 19.63
CA VAL A 298 -13.50 11.15 20.13
C VAL A 298 -14.41 11.70 19.05
N GLU A 299 -15.68 11.99 19.36
CA GLU A 299 -16.54 12.85 18.54
C GLU A 299 -16.68 14.25 19.14
N PHE A 300 -16.63 15.23 18.24
CA PHE A 300 -16.72 16.66 18.53
C PHE A 300 -18.01 17.21 17.89
N ASP A 301 -18.70 18.13 18.55
CA ASP A 301 -20.01 18.64 18.12
C ASP A 301 -19.94 19.89 17.21
N GLY A 302 -18.79 20.56 17.16
CA GLY A 302 -18.57 21.76 16.34
C GLY A 302 -19.18 23.07 16.87
N ARG A 303 -19.66 23.13 18.12
CA ARG A 303 -19.99 24.34 18.87
C ARG A 303 -18.79 24.85 19.68
N ASN A 304 -18.26 24.01 20.56
CA ASN A 304 -17.21 24.35 21.54
C ASN A 304 -16.19 23.23 21.77
N ASP A 305 -16.47 21.99 21.40
CA ASP A 305 -15.60 20.82 21.63
C ASP A 305 -14.21 20.96 20.97
N TYR A 306 -13.14 20.74 21.74
CA TYR A 306 -11.78 20.70 21.19
C TYR A 306 -10.80 19.90 22.04
N GLY A 307 -9.56 19.79 21.54
CA GLY A 307 -8.42 19.49 22.40
C GLY A 307 -7.16 20.24 22.00
N ASP A 308 -6.26 20.41 22.95
CA ASP A 308 -4.96 21.04 22.72
C ASP A 308 -3.82 20.33 23.47
N GLY A 309 -2.59 20.56 23.06
CA GLY A 309 -1.40 20.04 23.73
C GLY A 309 -0.19 20.94 23.53
N MET A 310 1.01 20.39 23.65
CA MET A 310 2.25 21.17 23.53
C MET A 310 2.38 21.92 22.18
N GLN A 311 3.19 22.98 22.17
CA GLN A 311 3.64 23.66 20.95
C GLN A 311 4.70 22.81 20.22
N LEU A 312 4.40 22.31 19.01
CA LEU A 312 5.23 21.30 18.31
C LEU A 312 5.95 21.81 17.06
N LEU A 313 5.33 22.68 16.26
CA LEU A 313 5.66 22.88 14.84
C LEU A 313 6.61 24.07 14.55
N SER A 314 7.26 24.62 15.57
CA SER A 314 8.11 25.83 15.46
C SER A 314 9.46 25.59 14.75
N ASN A 315 9.78 26.43 13.75
CA ASN A 315 11.10 26.48 13.09
C ASN A 315 11.58 25.18 12.41
N LEU A 316 10.65 24.30 12.04
CA LEU A 316 10.96 23.03 11.40
C LEU A 316 11.18 23.20 9.88
N ASN A 317 12.29 22.66 9.35
CA ASN A 317 12.49 22.55 7.90
C ASN A 317 11.57 21.50 7.26
N GLN A 318 11.12 20.52 8.03
CA GLN A 318 10.29 19.41 7.58
C GLN A 318 9.34 19.03 8.71
N ALA A 319 8.07 18.77 8.38
CA ALA A 319 7.07 18.30 9.33
C ALA A 319 6.00 17.48 8.59
N SER A 320 5.36 16.55 9.29
CA SER A 320 4.17 15.87 8.79
C SER A 320 3.14 15.73 9.91
N MET A 321 1.86 15.76 9.57
CA MET A 321 0.77 15.41 10.49
C MET A 321 -0.20 14.47 9.78
N MET A 322 -0.76 13.52 10.50
CA MET A 322 -1.72 12.53 9.98
C MET A 322 -2.68 12.08 11.09
N GLY A 323 -3.85 11.60 10.68
CA GLY A 323 -4.91 11.11 11.56
C GLY A 323 -6.14 10.67 10.77
N TRP A 324 -7.14 10.16 11.47
CA TRP A 324 -8.43 9.77 10.91
C TRP A 324 -9.50 10.78 11.31
N ILE A 325 -10.46 11.06 10.40
CA ILE A 325 -11.65 11.87 10.68
C ILE A 325 -12.94 11.30 10.09
N LYS A 326 -14.07 11.55 10.76
CA LYS A 326 -15.44 11.22 10.32
C LYS A 326 -16.33 12.46 10.45
N LEU A 327 -16.49 13.25 9.40
CA LEU A 327 -17.33 14.45 9.40
C LEU A 327 -18.81 14.08 9.59
N SER A 328 -19.47 14.58 10.64
CA SER A 328 -20.85 14.18 10.99
C SER A 328 -21.90 15.14 10.40
N ARG A 329 -21.63 16.46 10.36
CA ARG A 329 -22.50 17.50 9.76
C ARG A 329 -21.71 18.47 8.88
N ASN A 330 -22.40 19.19 7.98
CA ASN A 330 -21.80 20.27 7.18
C ASN A 330 -21.75 21.56 8.00
N SER A 331 -20.65 22.31 7.97
CA SER A 331 -20.54 23.64 8.58
C SER A 331 -20.83 24.78 7.60
N SER A 332 -21.40 25.88 8.09
CA SER A 332 -21.52 27.15 7.35
C SER A 332 -20.21 27.93 7.26
N GLU A 333 -19.24 27.62 8.12
CA GLU A 333 -17.91 28.25 8.14
C GLU A 333 -16.80 27.24 7.85
N ASP A 334 -15.61 27.74 7.49
CA ASP A 334 -14.42 26.89 7.41
C ASP A 334 -14.11 26.38 8.83
N VAL A 335 -13.74 25.11 8.97
CA VAL A 335 -13.47 24.47 10.28
C VAL A 335 -12.06 23.90 10.37
N PHE A 336 -11.46 23.94 11.55
CA PHE A 336 -10.09 23.46 11.78
C PHE A 336 -10.10 22.04 12.33
N VAL A 337 -9.31 21.16 11.70
CA VAL A 337 -9.27 19.73 12.07
C VAL A 337 -8.13 19.46 13.03
N MET A 338 -6.91 19.87 12.67
CA MET A 338 -5.73 19.79 13.56
C MET A 338 -4.57 20.66 13.08
N GLY A 339 -3.71 21.07 14.02
CA GLY A 339 -2.41 21.67 13.73
C GLY A 339 -2.13 22.94 14.53
N GLN A 340 -1.43 23.87 13.89
CA GLN A 340 -1.04 25.17 14.42
C GLN A 340 -1.22 26.25 13.35
N GLU A 341 -1.16 27.53 13.73
CA GLU A 341 -1.35 28.65 12.81
C GLU A 341 -0.26 28.74 11.73
N ASN A 342 0.92 28.18 12.01
CA ASN A 342 2.01 28.07 11.04
C ASN A 342 1.87 26.85 10.09
N PHE A 343 1.15 25.78 10.49
CA PHE A 343 0.91 24.57 9.71
C PHE A 343 -0.30 23.79 10.25
N ASN A 344 -1.38 23.65 9.47
CA ASN A 344 -2.63 22.96 9.88
C ASN A 344 -3.37 22.28 8.71
N ILE A 345 -4.35 21.46 9.08
CA ILE A 345 -5.39 20.91 8.21
C ILE A 345 -6.77 21.48 8.62
N SER A 346 -7.56 21.86 7.63
CA SER A 346 -8.91 22.44 7.78
C SER A 346 -9.87 21.91 6.71
N LEU A 347 -11.18 22.14 6.87
CA LEU A 347 -12.21 21.88 5.86
C LEU A 347 -12.88 23.18 5.44
N ARG A 348 -13.35 23.26 4.18
CA ARG A 348 -13.98 24.47 3.62
C ARG A 348 -15.50 24.36 3.53
N SER A 349 -16.22 25.39 4.02
CA SER A 349 -17.69 25.36 4.20
C SER A 349 -18.47 25.10 2.92
N SER A 350 -17.96 25.59 1.79
CA SER A 350 -18.69 25.56 0.52
C SER A 350 -18.97 24.15 -0.02
N ASN A 351 -18.22 23.14 0.44
CA ASN A 351 -18.15 21.83 -0.23
C ASN A 351 -17.44 20.70 0.55
N ASN A 352 -17.05 20.89 1.83
CA ASN A 352 -16.26 19.93 2.61
C ASN A 352 -14.92 19.55 1.94
N GLN A 353 -14.27 20.48 1.22
CA GLN A 353 -12.92 20.24 0.69
C GLN A 353 -11.86 20.34 1.78
N LEU A 354 -10.96 19.36 1.78
CA LEU A 354 -9.83 19.28 2.70
C LEU A 354 -8.76 20.27 2.28
N ALA A 355 -8.25 21.02 3.24
CA ALA A 355 -7.28 22.07 3.05
C ALA A 355 -6.05 21.82 3.91
N ALA A 356 -4.85 22.01 3.36
CA ALA A 356 -3.63 22.14 4.14
C ALA A 356 -3.10 23.56 4.01
N THR A 357 -2.77 24.20 5.13
CA THR A 357 -2.20 25.56 5.17
C THR A 357 -0.84 25.50 5.85
N ALA A 358 0.21 26.05 5.23
CA ALA A 358 1.53 26.21 5.85
C ALA A 358 2.10 27.61 5.56
N ASN A 359 2.66 28.30 6.56
CA ASN A 359 3.12 29.68 6.48
C ASN A 359 2.15 30.63 5.72
N GLY A 360 0.84 30.49 5.97
CA GLY A 360 -0.23 31.26 5.31
C GLY A 360 -0.56 30.87 3.86
N THR A 361 0.10 29.88 3.28
CA THR A 361 -0.21 29.34 1.93
C THR A 361 -1.10 28.11 2.05
N THR A 362 -2.29 28.17 1.46
CA THR A 362 -3.27 27.06 1.45
C THR A 362 -3.24 26.28 0.14
N ILE A 363 -3.39 24.96 0.21
CA ILE A 363 -3.74 24.07 -0.91
C ILE A 363 -5.04 23.31 -0.58
N LEU A 364 -5.86 22.99 -1.60
CA LEU A 364 -7.20 22.40 -1.45
C LEU A 364 -7.30 21.09 -2.25
N SER A 365 -7.95 20.07 -1.66
CA SER A 365 -8.27 18.82 -2.37
C SER A 365 -9.26 19.06 -3.51
N SER A 366 -9.14 18.26 -4.57
CA SER A 366 -10.14 18.19 -5.64
C SER A 366 -11.32 17.25 -5.30
N GLU A 367 -11.13 16.40 -4.31
CA GLU A 367 -12.13 15.49 -3.74
C GLU A 367 -12.77 16.14 -2.50
N ASN A 368 -14.10 16.02 -2.36
CA ASN A 368 -14.89 16.50 -1.21
C ASN A 368 -15.11 15.34 -0.24
N LEU A 369 -15.27 15.63 1.07
CA LEU A 369 -15.61 14.58 2.05
C LEU A 369 -17.12 14.31 2.14
N GLU A 370 -17.47 13.02 2.14
CA GLU A 370 -18.81 12.49 2.41
C GLU A 370 -19.08 12.47 3.92
N LEU A 371 -20.33 12.78 4.34
CA LEU A 371 -20.73 12.70 5.74
C LEU A 371 -20.77 11.25 6.25
N ASN A 372 -20.56 11.06 7.56
CA ASN A 372 -20.61 9.78 8.26
C ASN A 372 -19.67 8.69 7.69
N ARG A 373 -18.60 9.10 7.00
CA ARG A 373 -17.54 8.24 6.45
C ARG A 373 -16.20 8.57 7.10
N TRP A 374 -15.47 7.53 7.51
CA TRP A 374 -14.08 7.68 7.96
C TRP A 374 -13.13 7.90 6.79
N TYR A 375 -12.28 8.91 6.90
CA TYR A 375 -11.21 9.26 5.99
C TYR A 375 -9.90 9.42 6.75
N HIS A 376 -8.81 8.89 6.21
CA HIS A 376 -7.47 9.18 6.73
C HIS A 376 -6.88 10.39 6.01
N ILE A 377 -6.48 11.40 6.78
CA ILE A 377 -5.95 12.67 6.27
C ILE A 377 -4.46 12.79 6.60
N SER A 378 -3.68 13.45 5.76
CA SER A 378 -2.30 13.81 6.10
C SER A 378 -1.82 15.05 5.36
N ALA A 379 -0.98 15.86 6.00
CA ALA A 379 -0.24 16.93 5.35
C ALA A 379 1.26 16.77 5.60
N VAL A 380 2.06 17.04 4.57
CA VAL A 380 3.53 16.96 4.61
C VAL A 380 4.11 18.29 4.16
N TYR A 381 4.95 18.88 5.01
CA TYR A 381 5.75 20.06 4.71
C TYR A 381 7.23 19.67 4.55
N ASN A 382 7.85 20.14 3.47
CA ASN A 382 9.27 19.90 3.18
C ASN A 382 9.92 21.13 2.52
N ALA A 383 10.58 21.97 3.31
CA ALA A 383 11.30 23.15 2.83
C ALA A 383 12.35 22.83 1.74
N ASN A 384 12.91 21.61 1.79
CA ASN A 384 13.98 21.12 0.93
C ASN A 384 13.47 20.54 -0.39
N ASP A 385 12.17 20.33 -0.57
CA ASP A 385 11.62 19.85 -1.84
C ASP A 385 11.66 20.98 -2.89
N PRO A 386 12.32 20.80 -4.04
CA PRO A 386 12.36 21.81 -5.10
C PRO A 386 11.11 21.80 -6.00
N SER A 387 10.17 20.87 -5.76
CA SER A 387 9.07 20.47 -6.65
C SER A 387 7.69 20.59 -5.98
N ALA A 388 7.57 20.25 -4.70
CA ALA A 388 6.32 20.26 -3.93
C ALA A 388 6.60 20.39 -2.41
N LYS A 389 6.56 21.62 -1.88
CA LYS A 389 6.93 21.90 -0.47
C LYS A 389 5.81 21.68 0.55
N LEU A 390 4.56 21.73 0.11
CA LEU A 390 3.41 21.31 0.90
C LEU A 390 2.62 20.30 0.06
N LYS A 391 2.29 19.17 0.66
CA LYS A 391 1.43 18.14 0.10
C LYS A 391 0.28 17.83 1.05
N LEU A 392 -0.87 17.49 0.50
CA LEU A 392 -2.05 17.01 1.22
C LEU A 392 -2.46 15.66 0.65
N TYR A 393 -2.75 14.70 1.52
CA TYR A 393 -3.09 13.33 1.20
C TYR A 393 -4.47 12.96 1.76
N LEU A 394 -5.20 12.14 1.00
CA LEU A 394 -6.48 11.55 1.41
C LEU A 394 -6.39 10.02 1.22
N ASN A 395 -6.68 9.26 2.28
CA ASN A 395 -6.54 7.81 2.35
C ASN A 395 -5.15 7.27 1.93
N GLY A 396 -4.08 8.08 2.08
CA GLY A 396 -2.71 7.74 1.68
C GLY A 396 -2.34 8.05 0.23
N LYS A 397 -3.28 8.56 -0.58
CA LYS A 397 -3.07 9.07 -1.95
C LYS A 397 -2.78 10.56 -1.88
N GLU A 398 -1.80 11.07 -2.64
CA GLU A 398 -1.63 12.53 -2.80
C GLU A 398 -2.88 13.13 -3.47
N ALA A 399 -3.55 14.05 -2.79
CA ALA A 399 -4.76 14.70 -3.26
C ALA A 399 -4.46 16.05 -3.93
N VAL A 400 -3.46 16.78 -3.43
CA VAL A 400 -2.95 18.04 -4.00
C VAL A 400 -1.55 18.35 -3.45
N SER A 401 -0.75 19.08 -4.22
CA SER A 401 0.55 19.62 -3.81
C SER A 401 0.77 21.06 -4.26
N SER A 402 1.66 21.78 -3.56
CA SER A 402 1.95 23.20 -3.79
C SER A 402 2.78 23.43 -5.06
N ASN A 403 2.35 24.37 -5.89
CA ASN A 403 3.14 24.82 -7.05
C ASN A 403 4.52 25.40 -6.65
N ASN A 404 5.50 25.20 -7.52
CA ASN A 404 6.87 25.69 -7.37
C ASN A 404 6.94 27.19 -7.04
N GLY A 405 7.64 27.51 -5.95
CA GLY A 405 7.95 28.88 -5.54
C GLY A 405 6.92 29.55 -4.62
N ALA A 406 5.75 28.94 -4.36
CA ALA A 406 4.76 29.49 -3.43
C ALA A 406 5.24 29.51 -1.96
N LEU A 407 6.16 28.61 -1.60
CA LEU A 407 6.68 28.43 -0.23
C LEU A 407 8.21 28.56 -0.16
N SER A 408 8.70 29.18 0.91
CA SER A 408 10.14 29.33 1.19
C SER A 408 10.41 29.41 2.69
N GLY A 409 11.68 29.18 3.09
CA GLY A 409 12.07 29.09 4.49
C GLY A 409 11.71 27.75 5.14
N HIS A 410 11.83 27.71 6.47
CA HIS A 410 11.25 26.70 7.36
C HIS A 410 9.82 27.09 7.73
N LEU A 411 9.09 26.23 8.46
CA LEU A 411 7.88 26.66 9.17
C LEU A 411 8.23 27.80 10.13
N ASN A 412 7.40 28.83 10.21
CA ASN A 412 7.62 29.97 11.11
C ASN A 412 7.70 29.52 12.58
N THR A 413 8.26 30.33 13.47
CA THR A 413 8.01 30.17 14.92
C THR A 413 6.51 30.23 15.15
N ALA A 414 5.94 29.20 15.79
CA ALA A 414 4.54 29.25 16.19
C ALA A 414 4.35 30.09 17.47
N THR A 415 3.13 30.53 17.76
CA THR A 415 2.76 31.17 19.02
C THR A 415 1.64 30.44 19.77
N ALA A 416 0.89 29.56 19.11
CA ALA A 416 -0.14 28.75 19.75
C ALA A 416 0.38 27.39 20.25
N LYS A 417 -0.46 26.72 21.05
CA LYS A 417 -0.44 25.26 21.28
C LYS A 417 -0.73 24.50 19.96
N PHE A 418 -0.48 23.19 19.92
CA PHE A 418 -1.07 22.32 18.88
C PHE A 418 -2.52 22.01 19.27
N THR A 419 -3.48 22.29 18.38
CA THR A 419 -4.91 22.00 18.62
C THR A 419 -5.44 20.92 17.68
N PHE A 420 -6.55 20.31 18.07
CA PHE A 420 -7.45 19.56 17.20
C PHE A 420 -8.90 19.97 17.46
N ALA A 421 -9.74 19.81 16.45
CA ALA A 421 -11.12 20.27 16.38
C ALA A 421 -11.38 21.79 16.60
N LYS A 422 -10.35 22.64 16.69
CA LYS A 422 -10.45 24.10 16.95
C LYS A 422 -9.42 24.93 16.18
N ASN A 423 -9.76 26.18 15.87
CA ASN A 423 -8.85 27.18 15.32
C ASN A 423 -7.67 27.45 16.28
N PRO A 424 -6.40 27.23 15.88
CA PRO A 424 -5.25 27.37 16.80
C PRO A 424 -5.06 28.74 17.48
N VAL A 425 -5.71 29.82 17.02
CA VAL A 425 -5.49 31.19 17.52
C VAL A 425 -6.76 31.84 18.09
N ALA A 426 -7.92 31.20 18.01
CA ALA A 426 -9.18 31.78 18.46
C ALA A 426 -10.20 30.70 18.85
N ASP A 427 -11.11 31.08 19.72
CA ASP A 427 -12.16 30.21 20.27
C ASP A 427 -13.34 30.09 19.28
N SER A 428 -13.04 29.60 18.08
CA SER A 428 -13.96 29.58 16.93
C SER A 428 -13.66 28.44 15.94
N ASN A 429 -14.58 28.26 14.97
CA ASN A 429 -14.39 27.40 13.79
C ASN A 429 -14.12 25.92 14.15
N TYR A 430 -14.90 25.43 15.11
CA TYR A 430 -14.83 24.09 15.66
C TYR A 430 -15.28 22.99 14.67
N PHE A 431 -14.79 21.77 14.85
CA PHE A 431 -15.07 20.62 13.97
C PHE A 431 -16.24 19.79 14.50
N ASN A 432 -17.20 19.44 13.63
CA ASN A 432 -18.28 18.50 13.94
C ASN A 432 -17.97 17.11 13.34
N GLY A 433 -17.61 16.14 14.17
CA GLY A 433 -17.35 14.76 13.77
C GLY A 433 -16.34 14.02 14.62
N GLY A 434 -16.05 12.77 14.25
CA GLY A 434 -15.03 11.93 14.90
C GLY A 434 -13.60 12.30 14.49
N ILE A 435 -12.65 12.24 15.42
CA ILE A 435 -11.18 12.29 15.17
C ILE A 435 -10.49 11.14 15.90
N ASP A 436 -9.46 10.54 15.28
CA ASP A 436 -8.62 9.50 15.90
C ASP A 436 -7.16 9.53 15.37
N GLU A 437 -6.24 8.88 16.10
CA GLU A 437 -4.89 8.50 15.66
C GLU A 437 -4.02 9.69 15.18
N ILE A 438 -4.04 10.80 15.94
CA ILE A 438 -3.27 12.01 15.62
C ILE A 438 -1.77 11.75 15.85
N ARG A 439 -0.99 11.73 14.77
CA ARG A 439 0.46 11.54 14.78
C ARG A 439 1.16 12.74 14.13
N VAL A 440 2.11 13.33 14.83
CA VAL A 440 2.88 14.51 14.38
C VAL A 440 4.36 14.16 14.30
N PHE A 441 5.03 14.56 13.22
CA PHE A 441 6.42 14.20 12.91
C PHE A 441 7.27 15.43 12.56
N LYS A 442 8.55 15.44 12.96
CA LYS A 442 9.57 16.44 12.54
C LYS A 442 10.36 16.04 11.29
N THR A 443 9.76 15.21 10.45
CA THR A 443 10.30 14.76 9.17
C THR A 443 9.22 14.85 8.10
N ALA A 444 9.63 14.92 6.83
CA ALA A 444 8.73 14.79 5.70
C ALA A 444 8.54 13.31 5.41
N LEU A 445 7.33 12.78 5.65
CA LEU A 445 6.99 11.39 5.32
C LEU A 445 6.95 11.21 3.79
N THR A 446 7.41 10.05 3.32
CA THR A 446 7.23 9.66 1.92
C THR A 446 5.86 9.02 1.73
N ASP A 447 5.38 8.98 0.49
CA ASP A 447 4.12 8.31 0.11
C ASP A 447 4.05 6.88 0.66
N ASP A 448 5.13 6.10 0.55
CA ASP A 448 5.27 4.74 1.07
C ASP A 448 5.19 4.66 2.62
N MET A 449 5.81 5.61 3.34
CA MET A 449 5.70 5.69 4.80
C MET A 449 4.27 5.99 5.25
N ILE A 450 3.58 6.94 4.59
CA ILE A 450 2.18 7.25 4.88
C ILE A 450 1.31 6.02 4.60
N GLN A 451 1.45 5.41 3.43
CA GLN A 451 0.64 4.27 2.98
C GLN A 451 0.79 3.04 3.89
N LYS A 452 1.98 2.82 4.47
CA LYS A 452 2.21 1.78 5.50
C LYS A 452 1.55 2.06 6.86
N MET A 453 1.08 3.29 7.08
CA MET A 453 0.54 3.78 8.34
C MET A 453 -0.96 4.13 8.32
N VAL A 454 -1.63 4.12 7.15
CA VAL A 454 -3.06 4.46 7.02
C VAL A 454 -3.97 3.49 7.79
N TYR A 455 -3.95 2.21 7.39
CA TYR A 455 -4.93 1.19 7.83
C TYR A 455 -4.48 0.37 9.05
N GLN A 456 -3.61 0.95 9.90
CA GLN A 456 -3.17 0.34 11.16
C GLN A 456 -2.58 1.36 12.14
N GLU A 457 -2.56 0.98 13.41
CA GLU A 457 -1.80 1.64 14.48
C GLU A 457 -0.28 1.44 14.32
N ILE A 458 0.50 2.23 15.06
CA ILE A 458 1.96 2.08 15.14
C ILE A 458 2.43 1.88 16.59
N ARG A 459 3.59 1.23 16.75
CA ARG A 459 4.28 1.04 18.03
C ARG A 459 5.79 1.18 17.92
N LYS A 460 6.42 1.44 19.06
CA LYS A 460 7.87 1.55 19.24
C LYS A 460 8.53 0.17 19.20
N ASN A 461 9.44 -0.06 18.25
CA ASN A 461 10.28 -1.26 18.21
C ASN A 461 11.76 -0.89 18.30
N GLY A 462 12.25 -0.74 19.53
CA GLY A 462 13.56 -0.15 19.79
C GLY A 462 13.62 1.29 19.30
N ALA A 463 14.35 1.53 18.21
CA ALA A 463 14.40 2.83 17.54
C ALA A 463 13.44 2.94 16.33
N ALA A 464 12.93 1.83 15.80
CA ALA A 464 12.06 1.82 14.62
C ALA A 464 10.59 2.08 14.98
N ILE A 465 9.82 2.55 13.99
CA ILE A 465 8.36 2.52 14.03
C ILE A 465 7.90 1.21 13.39
N ARG A 466 7.04 0.45 14.08
CA ARG A 466 6.50 -0.83 13.63
C ARG A 466 4.98 -0.77 13.56
N GLY A 467 4.38 -1.39 12.55
CA GLY A 467 2.93 -1.55 12.48
C GLY A 467 2.38 -2.46 13.60
N GLU A 468 1.19 -2.17 14.09
CA GLU A 468 0.54 -3.04 15.07
C GLU A 468 -0.08 -4.28 14.40
N ILE A 469 -0.74 -4.09 13.25
CA ILE A 469 -1.43 -5.15 12.51
C ILE A 469 -0.45 -5.94 11.64
N ILE A 470 0.35 -5.24 10.83
CA ILE A 470 1.51 -5.79 10.12
C ILE A 470 2.72 -5.61 11.04
N PRO A 471 3.29 -6.68 11.62
CA PRO A 471 4.32 -6.60 12.66
C PRO A 471 5.72 -6.30 12.09
N LYS A 472 5.83 -5.40 11.13
CA LYS A 472 7.04 -5.04 10.37
C LYS A 472 7.44 -3.58 10.61
N ASP A 473 8.74 -3.33 10.61
CA ASP A 473 9.31 -1.99 10.78
C ASP A 473 9.20 -1.18 9.49
N ILE A 474 8.73 0.06 9.58
CA ILE A 474 8.54 0.96 8.44
C ILE A 474 9.91 1.46 7.97
N GLU A 475 10.29 1.08 6.75
CA GLU A 475 11.63 1.26 6.25
C GLU A 475 12.01 2.76 6.14
N GLY A 476 13.07 3.15 6.87
CA GLY A 476 13.57 4.53 6.90
C GLY A 476 12.96 5.45 7.97
N LEU A 477 11.98 4.98 8.77
CA LEU A 477 11.30 5.79 9.78
C LEU A 477 11.71 5.39 11.22
N SER A 478 11.96 6.39 12.06
CA SER A 478 12.42 6.22 13.45
C SER A 478 11.38 6.74 14.44
N TRP A 479 11.20 6.08 15.59
CA TRP A 479 10.32 6.56 16.66
C TRP A 479 10.72 7.96 17.14
N SER A 480 12.02 8.25 17.15
CA SER A 480 12.55 9.57 17.47
C SER A 480 12.22 10.68 16.45
N SER A 481 11.49 10.38 15.37
CA SER A 481 10.97 11.38 14.41
C SER A 481 9.58 11.92 14.79
N LEU A 482 8.86 11.25 15.69
CA LEU A 482 7.61 11.78 16.26
C LEU A 482 7.87 13.05 17.10
N LEU A 483 6.81 13.86 17.20
CA LEU A 483 6.65 15.05 18.04
C LEU A 483 5.43 14.94 18.96
N ALA A 484 4.40 14.20 18.53
CA ALA A 484 3.32 13.71 19.37
C ALA A 484 2.67 12.48 18.70
N TYR A 485 2.02 11.65 19.52
CA TYR A 485 1.13 10.57 19.10
C TYR A 485 -0.01 10.48 20.13
N TYR A 486 -1.07 11.25 19.89
CA TYR A 486 -2.32 11.15 20.65
C TYR A 486 -3.16 10.06 20.01
N LYS A 487 -3.32 8.96 20.74
CA LYS A 487 -3.90 7.73 20.18
C LYS A 487 -5.40 7.60 20.46
N MET A 488 -5.94 8.36 21.40
CA MET A 488 -7.31 8.22 21.90
C MET A 488 -7.61 6.84 22.53
N ASP A 489 -6.59 6.02 22.82
CA ASP A 489 -6.72 4.73 23.53
C ASP A 489 -6.90 4.91 25.07
N THR A 490 -6.53 6.07 25.64
CA THR A 490 -6.42 6.24 27.09
C THR A 490 -6.64 7.68 27.52
N PHE A 491 -7.69 7.88 28.33
CA PHE A 491 -8.07 9.14 28.95
C PHE A 491 -7.93 9.04 30.48
N GLN A 492 -7.69 10.18 31.12
CA GLN A 492 -7.78 10.37 32.56
C GLN A 492 -8.25 11.80 32.77
N ASN A 493 -9.45 11.96 33.32
CA ASN A 493 -10.11 13.26 33.50
C ASN A 493 -10.24 14.00 32.15
N ASP A 494 -9.62 15.17 32.02
CA ASP A 494 -9.59 15.98 30.80
C ASP A 494 -8.48 15.57 29.80
N ALA A 495 -7.62 14.58 30.10
CA ALA A 495 -6.36 14.37 29.36
C ALA A 495 -6.25 13.04 28.60
N THR A 496 -5.80 13.08 27.33
CA THR A 496 -5.36 11.91 26.53
C THR A 496 -3.84 11.80 26.46
N SER A 497 -3.33 10.58 26.70
CA SER A 497 -1.89 10.26 26.73
C SER A 497 -1.16 10.56 25.40
N ASN A 498 0.12 10.97 25.47
CA ASN A 498 0.96 11.20 24.30
C ASN A 498 2.07 10.14 24.20
N LEU A 499 1.88 9.11 23.39
CA LEU A 499 2.67 7.86 23.42
C LEU A 499 4.17 7.98 23.03
N ILE A 500 4.70 9.19 22.86
CA ILE A 500 6.15 9.43 22.84
C ILE A 500 6.78 9.45 24.24
N SER A 501 5.98 9.69 25.29
CA SER A 501 6.37 9.57 26.70
C SER A 501 6.70 8.12 27.07
N GLU A 502 7.48 7.91 28.15
CA GLU A 502 7.88 6.56 28.59
C GLU A 502 7.20 6.19 29.91
N ASN A 503 6.11 5.42 29.81
CA ASN A 503 5.36 4.81 30.91
C ASN A 503 4.71 5.78 31.91
N THR A 504 4.01 6.80 31.40
CA THR A 504 3.07 7.65 32.17
C THR A 504 1.63 7.34 31.75
N THR A 505 0.70 7.29 32.70
CA THR A 505 -0.73 7.49 32.42
C THR A 505 -0.99 8.96 32.09
N ALA A 506 -2.15 9.30 31.52
CA ALA A 506 -2.44 10.67 31.07
C ALA A 506 -2.23 11.72 32.19
N ALA A 507 -2.74 11.50 33.41
CA ALA A 507 -2.52 12.41 34.55
C ALA A 507 -1.05 12.58 34.99
N GLN A 508 -0.11 11.74 34.52
CA GLN A 508 1.32 11.91 34.79
C GLN A 508 2.11 12.36 33.55
N ASP A 509 1.47 12.40 32.37
CA ASP A 509 2.08 12.80 31.12
C ASP A 509 1.91 14.32 30.92
N ILE A 510 2.88 15.10 31.40
CA ILE A 510 2.97 16.56 31.14
C ILE A 510 3.11 16.93 29.65
N THR A 511 3.08 15.94 28.75
CA THR A 511 3.09 16.10 27.29
C THR A 511 1.80 15.60 26.62
N ALA A 512 0.79 15.20 27.41
CA ALA A 512 -0.56 14.87 26.97
C ALA A 512 -1.22 15.99 26.15
N ALA A 513 -2.38 15.67 25.58
CA ALA A 513 -3.32 16.69 25.12
C ALA A 513 -4.56 16.67 26.02
N HIS A 514 -5.02 17.86 26.40
CA HIS A 514 -6.26 18.07 27.12
C HIS A 514 -7.42 18.19 26.12
N ILE A 515 -8.60 17.70 26.49
CA ILE A 515 -9.87 17.81 25.78
C ILE A 515 -10.84 18.65 26.60
N TYR A 516 -11.74 19.36 25.91
CA TYR A 516 -12.62 20.37 26.50
C TYR A 516 -13.99 20.30 25.82
N ASN A 517 -15.10 20.29 26.57
CA ASN A 517 -16.47 20.12 26.08
C ASN A 517 -16.73 18.74 25.43
N VAL A 518 -15.91 17.74 25.73
CA VAL A 518 -15.90 16.45 25.03
C VAL A 518 -16.67 15.38 25.80
N LYS A 519 -17.96 15.29 25.47
CA LYS A 519 -18.94 14.33 26.01
C LYS A 519 -18.83 12.95 25.33
N ASN A 520 -18.60 12.95 24.02
CA ASN A 520 -18.82 11.78 23.15
C ASN A 520 -17.53 10.97 22.86
N ILE A 521 -17.10 10.12 23.80
CA ILE A 521 -16.02 9.13 23.60
C ILE A 521 -16.62 7.77 23.23
N ARG A 522 -16.20 7.17 22.11
CA ARG A 522 -16.88 5.98 21.50
C ARG A 522 -15.88 4.90 21.05
N LEU A 523 -16.33 3.64 20.92
CA LEU A 523 -15.46 2.51 20.55
C LEU A 523 -14.85 2.61 19.14
N GLN A 524 -13.55 2.35 19.02
CA GLN A 524 -12.72 2.62 17.83
C GLN A 524 -13.20 1.94 16.53
N LEU A 525 -13.35 2.73 15.46
CA LEU A 525 -13.78 2.30 14.11
C LEU A 525 -12.74 2.51 13.00
N ALA A 526 -11.65 3.22 13.30
CA ALA A 526 -10.44 3.34 12.50
C ALA A 526 -9.24 3.40 13.46
N PRO A 527 -8.02 2.94 13.16
CA PRO A 527 -7.45 2.59 11.86
C PRO A 527 -7.65 1.11 11.56
N MET A 528 -8.75 0.79 10.87
CA MET A 528 -9.17 -0.60 10.69
C MET A 528 -8.57 -1.28 9.45
N PRO A 529 -8.27 -2.60 9.54
CA PRO A 529 -8.03 -3.44 8.38
C PRO A 529 -9.38 -3.85 7.75
N PHE A 530 -9.45 -3.85 6.42
CA PHE A 530 -10.62 -4.31 5.68
C PHE A 530 -10.88 -5.79 5.97
N THR A 531 -11.98 -6.10 6.65
CA THR A 531 -12.25 -7.45 7.16
C THR A 531 -13.48 -8.05 6.48
N THR A 532 -13.37 -9.28 5.98
CA THR A 532 -14.49 -9.98 5.35
C THR A 532 -15.50 -10.47 6.39
N THR A 533 -16.75 -10.03 6.34
CA THR A 533 -17.82 -10.40 7.27
C THR A 533 -18.71 -11.55 6.77
N ARG A 534 -18.58 -11.92 5.49
CA ARG A 534 -19.28 -13.05 4.86
C ARG A 534 -18.45 -13.64 3.71
N ALA A 535 -18.87 -14.79 3.18
CA ALA A 535 -18.29 -15.37 1.98
C ALA A 535 -18.87 -14.74 0.70
N GLY A 536 -18.08 -14.68 -0.37
CA GLY A 536 -18.48 -14.06 -1.65
C GLY A 536 -17.31 -13.44 -2.43
N ASN A 537 -17.60 -12.50 -3.33
CA ASN A 537 -16.55 -11.67 -3.98
C ASN A 537 -15.97 -10.68 -2.95
N LEU A 538 -14.67 -10.40 -3.00
CA LEU A 538 -13.96 -9.57 -2.01
C LEU A 538 -14.68 -8.26 -1.65
N GLU A 539 -15.02 -7.43 -2.66
CA GLU A 539 -15.69 -6.13 -2.45
C GLU A 539 -17.13 -6.20 -1.95
N THR A 540 -17.82 -7.34 -2.08
CA THR A 540 -19.14 -7.57 -1.45
C THR A 540 -19.06 -8.37 -0.15
N SER A 541 -17.88 -8.90 0.18
CA SER A 541 -17.61 -9.70 1.39
C SER A 541 -17.11 -8.87 2.56
N ILE A 542 -16.48 -7.72 2.28
CA ILE A 542 -16.24 -6.66 3.24
C ILE A 542 -17.56 -5.88 3.41
N SER A 543 -18.10 -5.81 4.62
CA SER A 543 -19.23 -4.94 4.95
C SER A 543 -18.69 -3.61 5.49
N PRO A 544 -19.33 -2.45 5.23
CA PRO A 544 -18.94 -1.18 5.83
C PRO A 544 -19.45 -1.10 7.28
N ASN A 545 -19.00 -2.01 8.16
CA ASN A 545 -19.38 -2.02 9.58
C ASN A 545 -18.60 -1.03 10.44
N SER A 546 -17.84 -0.12 9.81
CA SER A 546 -17.05 0.93 10.46
C SER A 546 -16.99 2.20 9.61
N SER A 547 -18.07 2.50 8.87
CA SER A 547 -18.20 3.67 7.98
C SER A 547 -17.14 3.86 6.88
N VAL A 548 -16.17 2.96 6.72
CA VAL A 548 -15.25 2.94 5.57
C VAL A 548 -15.90 2.31 4.35
N ARG A 549 -15.57 2.81 3.16
CA ARG A 549 -16.15 2.33 1.90
C ARG A 549 -15.46 1.03 1.45
N ALA A 550 -16.20 -0.07 1.37
CA ALA A 550 -15.64 -1.41 1.08
C ALA A 550 -14.81 -1.51 -0.22
N SER A 551 -15.14 -0.71 -1.26
CA SER A 551 -14.35 -0.67 -2.51
C SER A 551 -12.96 -0.07 -2.35
N ASP A 552 -12.69 0.64 -1.25
CA ASP A 552 -11.38 1.25 -0.98
C ASP A 552 -10.29 0.18 -0.85
N ALA A 553 -10.65 -1.03 -0.39
CA ALA A 553 -9.77 -2.22 -0.32
C ALA A 553 -9.20 -2.66 -1.68
N ASN A 554 -9.93 -2.38 -2.77
CA ASN A 554 -9.53 -2.69 -4.15
C ASN A 554 -9.02 -1.45 -4.89
N THR A 555 -9.40 -0.25 -4.44
CA THR A 555 -9.01 1.04 -5.02
C THR A 555 -7.59 1.44 -4.61
N TYR A 556 -7.24 1.24 -3.35
CA TYR A 556 -5.94 1.60 -2.79
C TYR A 556 -5.05 0.36 -2.67
N VAL A 557 -3.96 0.33 -3.43
CA VAL A 557 -3.01 -0.80 -3.49
C VAL A 557 -2.26 -1.04 -2.17
N TRP A 558 -2.38 -0.12 -1.22
CA TRP A 558 -1.84 -0.22 0.14
C TRP A 558 -2.86 -0.68 1.20
N SER A 559 -3.99 -1.24 0.79
CA SER A 559 -4.98 -1.82 1.70
C SER A 559 -4.40 -2.95 2.57
N ILE A 560 -4.89 -3.05 3.81
CA ILE A 560 -4.60 -4.16 4.73
C ILE A 560 -5.88 -4.98 4.87
N ILE A 561 -5.85 -6.25 4.45
CA ILE A 561 -7.05 -7.08 4.30
C ILE A 561 -6.99 -8.31 5.22
N LYS A 562 -8.01 -8.52 6.05
CA LYS A 562 -8.20 -9.71 6.90
C LYS A 562 -9.33 -10.57 6.34
N ILE A 563 -8.98 -11.73 5.79
CA ILE A 563 -9.89 -12.67 5.15
C ILE A 563 -10.23 -13.82 6.12
N LYS A 564 -11.44 -13.74 6.67
CA LYS A 564 -12.05 -14.69 7.62
C LYS A 564 -13.03 -15.67 6.97
N HIS A 565 -13.42 -15.41 5.72
CA HIS A 565 -14.47 -16.11 5.02
C HIS A 565 -14.03 -16.48 3.60
N ASN A 566 -14.59 -17.57 3.05
CA ASN A 566 -14.24 -18.03 1.70
C ASN A 566 -14.53 -16.93 0.67
N THR A 567 -13.47 -16.45 0.01
CA THR A 567 -13.49 -15.21 -0.76
C THR A 567 -13.03 -15.44 -2.19
N GLN A 568 -13.76 -14.85 -3.14
CA GLN A 568 -13.49 -14.88 -4.56
C GLN A 568 -12.87 -13.54 -5.01
N ILE A 569 -11.81 -13.62 -5.81
CA ILE A 569 -11.13 -12.48 -6.44
C ILE A 569 -11.20 -12.70 -7.96
N SER A 570 -12.03 -11.90 -8.62
CA SER A 570 -12.40 -12.03 -10.03
C SER A 570 -11.68 -11.04 -10.97
N ALA A 571 -10.83 -10.18 -10.40
CA ALA A 571 -10.00 -9.19 -11.09
C ALA A 571 -8.59 -9.15 -10.45
N ASN A 572 -7.64 -8.47 -11.10
CA ASN A 572 -6.32 -8.22 -10.52
C ASN A 572 -6.43 -7.45 -9.18
N GLN A 573 -5.94 -8.02 -8.08
CA GLN A 573 -5.97 -7.40 -6.75
C GLN A 573 -4.56 -7.11 -6.24
N THR A 574 -4.36 -5.94 -5.62
CA THR A 574 -3.09 -5.56 -4.97
C THR A 574 -3.35 -5.07 -3.54
N SER A 575 -2.50 -5.45 -2.59
CA SER A 575 -2.62 -5.07 -1.16
C SER A 575 -1.24 -4.91 -0.50
N LEU A 576 -1.16 -4.08 0.55
CA LEU A 576 0.01 -3.98 1.42
C LEU A 576 0.12 -5.22 2.31
N GLY A 577 -0.97 -5.50 3.01
CA GLY A 577 -1.11 -6.58 3.97
C GLY A 577 -2.25 -7.50 3.58
N MET A 578 -2.03 -8.81 3.61
CA MET A 578 -3.12 -9.78 3.51
C MET A 578 -2.96 -10.88 4.56
N PHE A 579 -4.02 -11.14 5.31
CA PHE A 579 -4.12 -12.15 6.34
C PHE A 579 -5.24 -13.12 5.96
N ILE A 580 -4.95 -14.41 5.86
CA ILE A 580 -5.92 -15.45 5.47
C ILE A 580 -6.00 -16.45 6.61
N GLU A 581 -7.13 -16.45 7.33
CA GLU A 581 -7.32 -17.23 8.56
C GLU A 581 -7.37 -18.76 8.30
N PRO A 582 -7.07 -19.61 9.31
CA PRO A 582 -7.09 -21.06 9.16
C PRO A 582 -8.42 -21.60 8.62
N GLY A 583 -8.35 -22.52 7.66
CA GLY A 583 -9.53 -23.15 7.05
C GLY A 583 -10.26 -22.32 5.99
N VAL A 584 -9.88 -21.05 5.80
CA VAL A 584 -10.43 -20.16 4.76
C VAL A 584 -9.76 -20.43 3.40
N THR A 585 -10.51 -20.31 2.31
CA THR A 585 -9.99 -20.35 0.93
C THR A 585 -10.20 -19.02 0.21
N VAL A 586 -9.16 -18.54 -0.47
CA VAL A 586 -9.18 -17.38 -1.38
C VAL A 586 -9.01 -17.88 -2.82
N SER A 587 -10.06 -17.77 -3.64
CA SER A 587 -10.03 -18.21 -5.05
C SER A 587 -9.67 -17.06 -5.99
N ILE A 588 -8.58 -17.21 -6.74
CA ILE A 588 -8.14 -16.26 -7.76
C ILE A 588 -8.56 -16.79 -9.14
N ASP A 589 -9.75 -16.43 -9.57
CA ASP A 589 -10.35 -16.95 -10.80
C ASP A 589 -9.89 -16.18 -12.04
N ASN A 590 -10.28 -16.65 -13.23
CA ASN A 590 -10.12 -15.96 -14.52
C ASN A 590 -8.68 -15.49 -14.83
N GLU A 591 -7.70 -16.29 -14.40
CA GLU A 591 -6.27 -16.08 -14.66
C GLU A 591 -5.74 -14.72 -14.15
N ASN A 592 -6.17 -14.24 -12.97
CA ASN A 592 -5.83 -12.92 -12.43
C ASN A 592 -4.52 -12.88 -11.60
N LYS A 593 -3.98 -11.67 -11.41
CA LYS A 593 -2.93 -11.36 -10.44
C LYS A 593 -3.50 -11.19 -9.03
N LEU A 594 -2.95 -11.92 -8.07
CA LEU A 594 -2.92 -11.50 -6.67
C LEU A 594 -1.52 -10.93 -6.37
N GLN A 595 -1.44 -9.66 -5.96
CA GLN A 595 -0.18 -9.01 -5.61
C GLN A 595 -0.19 -8.57 -4.14
N ASN A 596 0.88 -8.92 -3.43
CA ASN A 596 1.17 -8.42 -2.10
C ASN A 596 2.47 -7.59 -2.13
N THR A 597 2.48 -6.43 -1.47
CA THR A 597 3.60 -5.48 -1.56
C THR A 597 4.47 -5.38 -0.30
N TRP A 598 4.01 -5.88 0.86
CA TRP A 598 4.80 -5.76 2.10
C TRP A 598 4.67 -6.95 3.08
N TYR A 599 3.47 -7.49 3.31
CA TYR A 599 3.28 -8.60 4.26
C TYR A 599 2.11 -9.54 3.93
N LEU A 600 2.36 -10.85 3.97
CA LEU A 600 1.38 -11.91 3.72
C LEU A 600 1.40 -12.94 4.86
N LYS A 601 0.29 -13.04 5.60
CA LYS A 601 0.05 -14.08 6.62
C LYS A 601 -0.92 -15.11 6.04
N LEU A 602 -0.42 -16.31 5.76
CA LEU A 602 -1.16 -17.37 5.07
C LEU A 602 -1.34 -18.58 5.99
N ASP A 603 -2.49 -18.69 6.65
CA ASP A 603 -2.87 -19.87 7.44
C ASP A 603 -4.02 -20.68 6.81
N GLY A 604 -4.77 -20.08 5.87
CA GLY A 604 -5.71 -20.77 4.97
C GLY A 604 -5.11 -21.23 3.63
N LYS A 605 -5.95 -21.33 2.59
CA LYS A 605 -5.61 -21.66 1.20
C LYS A 605 -5.69 -20.42 0.29
N ILE A 606 -4.74 -20.24 -0.63
CA ILE A 606 -4.96 -19.47 -1.87
C ILE A 606 -5.05 -20.45 -3.03
N ASP A 607 -6.05 -20.28 -3.89
CA ASP A 607 -6.32 -21.13 -5.05
C ASP A 607 -6.06 -20.35 -6.34
N LEU A 608 -4.90 -20.56 -6.96
CA LEU A 608 -4.44 -19.88 -8.17
C LEU A 608 -4.87 -20.65 -9.41
N LYS A 609 -6.16 -20.56 -9.75
CA LYS A 609 -6.79 -21.33 -10.83
C LYS A 609 -6.17 -21.02 -12.19
N GLY A 610 -5.80 -22.07 -12.92
CA GLY A 610 -5.19 -21.96 -14.24
C GLY A 610 -3.91 -21.11 -14.25
N LYS A 611 -3.95 -19.96 -14.92
CA LYS A 611 -2.80 -19.05 -15.08
C LYS A 611 -2.78 -17.88 -14.09
N SER A 612 -3.63 -17.90 -13.05
CA SER A 612 -3.56 -16.94 -11.94
C SER A 612 -2.22 -17.04 -11.21
N GLN A 613 -1.72 -15.94 -10.63
CA GLN A 613 -0.37 -15.87 -10.05
C GLN A 613 -0.33 -15.07 -8.75
N LEU A 614 0.60 -15.45 -7.85
CA LEU A 614 0.91 -14.72 -6.61
C LEU A 614 2.23 -13.96 -6.77
N VAL A 615 2.12 -12.65 -7.01
CA VAL A 615 3.26 -11.73 -7.10
C VAL A 615 3.56 -11.16 -5.71
N GLN A 616 4.82 -11.25 -5.29
CA GLN A 616 5.34 -10.65 -4.06
C GLN A 616 6.50 -9.72 -4.43
N THR A 617 6.38 -8.43 -4.11
CA THR A 617 7.40 -7.42 -4.45
C THR A 617 8.64 -7.53 -3.55
N GLU A 618 9.65 -6.71 -3.82
CA GLU A 618 10.94 -6.66 -3.08
C GLU A 618 10.76 -6.66 -1.55
N PHE A 619 9.86 -5.84 -1.01
CA PHE A 619 9.62 -5.73 0.43
C PHE A 619 8.55 -6.71 0.96
N SER A 620 7.88 -7.48 0.09
CA SER A 620 6.82 -8.41 0.46
C SER A 620 7.35 -9.64 1.18
N GLU A 621 6.86 -9.84 2.41
CA GLU A 621 7.27 -10.90 3.30
C GLU A 621 6.11 -11.87 3.58
N LEU A 622 6.27 -13.12 3.16
CA LEU A 622 5.47 -14.23 3.70
C LEU A 622 5.88 -14.48 5.15
N ASP A 623 4.93 -14.42 6.09
CA ASP A 623 5.18 -14.70 7.49
C ASP A 623 5.75 -16.11 7.70
N ALA A 624 6.86 -16.21 8.43
CA ALA A 624 7.57 -17.46 8.67
C ALA A 624 6.71 -18.51 9.39
N THR A 625 5.76 -18.09 10.24
CA THR A 625 4.86 -18.99 10.98
C THR A 625 3.66 -19.49 10.17
N SER A 626 3.38 -18.89 9.00
CA SER A 626 2.28 -19.24 8.08
C SER A 626 2.14 -20.76 7.92
N THR A 627 0.99 -21.28 8.31
CA THR A 627 0.61 -22.71 8.34
C THR A 627 -0.18 -23.16 7.12
N GLY A 628 -0.59 -22.21 6.27
CA GLY A 628 -1.37 -22.41 5.07
C GLY A 628 -0.54 -22.75 3.84
N TYR A 629 -1.23 -22.79 2.69
CA TYR A 629 -0.64 -23.19 1.42
C TYR A 629 -1.30 -22.49 0.24
N ILE A 630 -0.60 -22.47 -0.89
CA ILE A 630 -1.21 -22.19 -2.19
C ILE A 630 -1.48 -23.49 -2.95
N GLU A 631 -2.42 -23.42 -3.86
CA GLU A 631 -2.60 -24.34 -4.98
C GLU A 631 -2.34 -23.56 -6.28
N LYS A 632 -1.56 -24.14 -7.20
CA LYS A 632 -1.29 -23.56 -8.52
C LYS A 632 -1.29 -24.64 -9.59
N ASP A 633 -2.17 -24.52 -10.57
CA ASP A 633 -2.17 -25.34 -11.78
C ASP A 633 -0.88 -25.15 -12.60
N GLN A 634 -0.37 -26.21 -13.23
CA GLN A 634 0.59 -26.11 -14.31
C GLN A 634 0.52 -27.32 -15.27
N SER A 635 0.67 -27.06 -16.57
CA SER A 635 0.56 -28.07 -17.63
C SER A 635 1.93 -28.58 -18.09
N GLY A 636 2.12 -29.90 -18.14
CA GLY A 636 3.32 -30.54 -18.71
C GLY A 636 2.99 -31.49 -19.86
N GLN A 637 3.98 -31.85 -20.68
CA GLN A 637 3.82 -32.82 -21.77
C GLN A 637 3.47 -34.21 -21.24
N SER A 638 2.49 -34.87 -21.88
CA SER A 638 2.03 -36.23 -21.53
C SER A 638 2.93 -37.35 -22.05
N ASN A 639 3.74 -37.12 -23.09
CA ASN A 639 4.53 -38.16 -23.73
C ASN A 639 5.52 -38.79 -22.71
N ILE A 640 5.36 -40.10 -22.44
CA ILE A 640 6.19 -40.89 -21.51
C ILE A 640 7.68 -40.93 -21.87
N TYR A 641 8.04 -40.55 -23.10
CA TYR A 641 9.40 -40.50 -23.59
C TYR A 641 10.04 -39.11 -23.45
N ASN A 642 9.25 -38.04 -23.38
CA ASN A 642 9.75 -36.65 -23.28
C ASN A 642 9.99 -36.23 -21.83
N TYR A 643 10.98 -35.35 -21.62
CA TYR A 643 11.26 -34.76 -20.31
C TYR A 643 10.55 -33.41 -20.13
N ASN A 644 9.78 -33.28 -19.06
CA ASN A 644 9.42 -32.00 -18.49
C ASN A 644 10.53 -31.57 -17.52
N TYR A 645 10.80 -30.26 -17.46
CA TYR A 645 11.83 -29.68 -16.58
C TYR A 645 11.15 -28.72 -15.60
N TRP A 646 11.11 -29.12 -14.34
CA TRP A 646 10.31 -28.51 -13.28
C TRP A 646 11.16 -27.86 -12.19
N CYS A 647 10.66 -26.79 -11.59
CA CYS A 647 11.00 -26.32 -10.25
C CYS A 647 9.68 -26.16 -9.49
N SER A 648 9.67 -26.40 -8.17
CA SER A 648 8.44 -26.22 -7.39
C SER A 648 8.24 -24.74 -7.01
N PRO A 649 7.08 -24.12 -7.31
CA PRO A 649 6.71 -22.78 -6.80
C PRO A 649 6.42 -22.77 -5.29
N VAL A 650 6.41 -23.95 -4.66
CA VAL A 650 6.08 -24.17 -3.24
C VAL A 650 7.11 -25.04 -2.54
N GLY A 651 7.36 -24.77 -1.26
CA GLY A 651 8.06 -25.67 -0.35
C GLY A 651 7.10 -26.54 0.47
N ALA A 652 7.66 -27.35 1.36
CA ALA A 652 6.88 -28.03 2.38
C ALA A 652 6.22 -27.01 3.34
N VAL A 653 4.97 -27.27 3.75
CA VAL A 653 4.29 -26.45 4.76
C VAL A 653 5.00 -26.59 6.10
N SER A 654 5.45 -25.47 6.66
CA SER A 654 6.26 -25.43 7.88
C SER A 654 6.05 -24.10 8.62
N PRO A 655 5.72 -24.11 9.92
CA PRO A 655 5.67 -22.90 10.75
C PRO A 655 7.06 -22.45 11.25
N MET A 656 8.12 -23.18 10.88
CA MET A 656 9.51 -22.87 11.29
C MET A 656 10.27 -22.01 10.27
N GLY A 657 9.64 -21.64 9.15
CA GLY A 657 10.28 -20.84 8.10
C GLY A 657 9.63 -20.96 6.73
N ASN A 658 10.17 -20.19 5.78
CA ASN A 658 9.81 -20.22 4.37
C ASN A 658 10.75 -21.14 3.58
N ASN A 659 10.48 -21.35 2.29
CA ASN A 659 11.38 -22.02 1.33
C ASN A 659 11.82 -23.44 1.77
N SER A 660 11.01 -24.10 2.59
CA SER A 660 11.34 -25.39 3.21
C SER A 660 11.45 -26.51 2.18
N GLY A 661 12.51 -27.33 2.31
CA GLY A 661 12.76 -28.45 1.40
C GLY A 661 11.59 -29.43 1.31
N TYR A 662 11.33 -29.92 0.11
CA TYR A 662 10.11 -30.66 -0.26
C TYR A 662 10.45 -31.99 -0.94
N ASN A 663 9.46 -32.89 -1.02
CA ASN A 663 9.49 -34.01 -1.95
C ASN A 663 8.29 -33.93 -2.90
N ILE A 664 8.46 -34.41 -4.13
CA ILE A 664 7.48 -34.20 -5.21
C ILE A 664 6.14 -34.90 -4.92
N ASN A 665 6.15 -36.05 -4.23
CA ASN A 665 4.92 -36.72 -3.79
C ASN A 665 4.09 -35.87 -2.80
N ALA A 666 4.74 -35.08 -1.95
CA ALA A 666 4.05 -34.17 -1.04
C ALA A 666 3.43 -32.99 -1.79
N VAL A 667 4.17 -32.33 -2.69
CA VAL A 667 3.75 -31.05 -3.29
C VAL A 667 3.05 -31.15 -4.65
N MET A 668 3.24 -32.22 -5.44
CA MET A 668 2.70 -32.31 -6.79
C MET A 668 1.49 -33.26 -6.85
N LYS A 669 0.39 -32.77 -7.43
CA LYS A 669 -0.92 -33.45 -7.48
C LYS A 669 -1.38 -33.70 -8.91
N ASP A 670 -2.20 -34.73 -9.06
CA ASP A 670 -3.00 -34.98 -10.25
C ASP A 670 -4.14 -33.95 -10.28
N ALA A 671 -4.06 -33.05 -11.27
CA ALA A 671 -5.04 -32.01 -11.53
C ALA A 671 -5.73 -32.21 -12.89
N THR A 672 -5.92 -33.47 -13.31
CA THR A 672 -6.76 -33.84 -14.46
C THR A 672 -8.19 -33.26 -14.33
N ASN A 673 -8.65 -33.06 -13.09
CA ASN A 673 -9.70 -32.12 -12.74
C ASN A 673 -9.16 -31.16 -11.67
N PRO A 674 -8.91 -29.86 -11.97
CA PRO A 674 -8.42 -28.89 -11.00
C PRO A 674 -9.33 -28.78 -9.77
N GLU A 675 -10.66 -28.74 -9.98
CA GLU A 675 -11.67 -28.66 -8.91
C GLU A 675 -11.74 -29.93 -8.01
N SER A 676 -10.89 -30.94 -8.24
CA SER A 676 -10.84 -32.17 -7.43
C SER A 676 -9.47 -32.86 -7.52
N LEU A 677 -8.46 -32.20 -6.97
CA LEU A 677 -7.09 -32.71 -6.90
C LEU A 677 -6.97 -34.10 -6.25
N LYS A 678 -6.01 -34.89 -6.74
CA LYS A 678 -5.70 -36.23 -6.21
C LYS A 678 -4.20 -36.42 -6.04
N ASN A 679 -3.78 -37.32 -5.16
CA ASN A 679 -2.38 -37.73 -5.09
C ASN A 679 -2.00 -38.54 -6.35
N ILE A 680 -0.84 -38.24 -6.93
CA ILE A 680 -0.28 -38.96 -8.08
C ILE A 680 0.05 -40.40 -7.67
N THR A 681 -0.24 -41.38 -8.52
CA THR A 681 0.22 -42.75 -8.33
C THR A 681 1.66 -42.87 -8.82
N TRP A 682 2.60 -43.29 -7.98
CA TRP A 682 4.02 -43.40 -8.37
C TRP A 682 4.41 -44.84 -8.68
N THR A 683 5.15 -45.04 -9.77
CA THR A 683 5.75 -46.32 -10.14
C THR A 683 7.27 -46.22 -10.33
N SER A 684 8.00 -47.25 -9.93
CA SER A 684 9.44 -47.39 -10.19
C SER A 684 9.77 -47.93 -11.59
N THR A 685 8.76 -48.30 -12.39
CA THR A 685 8.93 -48.64 -13.81
C THR A 685 9.25 -47.41 -14.65
N MET A 686 9.92 -47.57 -15.79
CA MET A 686 10.28 -46.47 -16.70
C MET A 686 9.07 -45.75 -17.32
N ASN A 687 7.88 -46.36 -17.34
CA ASN A 687 6.70 -45.79 -17.99
C ASN A 687 5.69 -45.33 -16.95
N GLY A 688 5.07 -44.16 -17.18
CA GLY A 688 3.79 -43.79 -16.58
C GLY A 688 2.61 -44.49 -17.24
N ALA A 689 1.38 -44.22 -16.78
CA ALA A 689 0.16 -44.72 -17.38
C ALA A 689 -1.05 -43.78 -17.17
N PRO A 690 -2.00 -43.72 -18.15
CA PRO A 690 -3.25 -42.95 -18.06
C PRO A 690 -4.29 -43.61 -17.14
N THR A 691 -3.96 -43.76 -15.87
CA THR A 691 -4.88 -44.19 -14.81
C THR A 691 -5.63 -42.99 -14.20
N THR A 692 -6.55 -43.24 -13.27
CA THR A 692 -7.25 -42.19 -12.52
C THR A 692 -7.26 -42.53 -11.02
N PRO A 693 -6.40 -41.92 -10.17
CA PRO A 693 -5.41 -40.89 -10.49
C PRO A 693 -4.33 -41.35 -11.46
N ILE A 694 -3.67 -40.41 -12.15
CA ILE A 694 -2.60 -40.70 -13.11
C ILE A 694 -1.41 -41.44 -12.47
N THR A 695 -0.74 -42.28 -13.25
CA THR A 695 0.49 -42.98 -12.84
C THR A 695 1.70 -42.32 -13.47
N VAL A 696 2.65 -41.85 -12.65
CA VAL A 696 3.90 -41.22 -13.10
C VAL A 696 5.11 -42.04 -12.67
N SER A 697 6.10 -42.14 -13.54
CA SER A 697 7.36 -42.82 -13.27
C SER A 697 8.25 -41.99 -12.34
N SER A 698 8.53 -42.51 -11.13
CA SER A 698 9.52 -41.91 -10.22
C SER A 698 10.96 -42.22 -10.63
N PHE A 699 11.18 -43.18 -11.54
CA PHE A 699 12.50 -43.52 -12.08
C PHE A 699 13.16 -42.34 -12.80
N TRP A 700 12.38 -41.51 -13.51
CA TRP A 700 12.89 -40.38 -14.28
C TRP A 700 13.02 -39.07 -13.49
N ILE A 701 12.90 -39.12 -12.16
CA ILE A 701 13.06 -37.93 -11.31
C ILE A 701 14.53 -37.78 -10.90
N PHE A 702 15.24 -36.89 -11.59
CA PHE A 702 16.62 -36.54 -11.30
C PHE A 702 16.79 -35.02 -11.12
N LYS A 703 17.72 -34.62 -10.24
CA LYS A 703 18.27 -33.24 -10.21
C LYS A 703 19.71 -33.22 -10.71
N PHE A 704 20.11 -32.10 -11.31
CA PHE A 704 21.45 -31.92 -11.86
C PHE A 704 22.18 -30.82 -11.07
N GLN A 705 22.90 -31.26 -10.03
CA GLN A 705 23.61 -30.43 -9.05
C GLN A 705 25.03 -30.96 -8.92
N ASN A 706 26.01 -30.09 -8.66
CA ASN A 706 27.41 -30.53 -8.61
C ASN A 706 27.77 -31.18 -7.26
N LEU A 707 28.35 -32.38 -7.28
CA LEU A 707 28.81 -33.12 -6.11
C LEU A 707 30.32 -33.39 -6.22
N ASN A 708 31.10 -32.38 -5.82
CA ASN A 708 32.57 -32.29 -5.93
C ASN A 708 33.10 -32.03 -7.36
N ALA A 709 34.30 -31.44 -7.42
CA ALA A 709 34.77 -30.61 -8.54
C ALA A 709 35.19 -31.34 -9.85
N TYR A 710 34.67 -32.53 -10.16
CA TYR A 710 35.17 -33.35 -11.30
C TYR A 710 34.12 -33.95 -12.24
N THR A 711 32.81 -33.75 -12.04
CA THR A 711 31.80 -33.71 -13.11
C THR A 711 30.43 -33.35 -12.53
N ALA A 712 29.73 -32.40 -13.15
CA ALA A 712 28.31 -32.21 -12.88
C ALA A 712 27.54 -33.44 -13.41
N ASN A 713 26.74 -34.06 -12.54
CA ASN A 713 26.12 -35.36 -12.80
C ASN A 713 24.64 -35.35 -12.43
N TRP A 714 23.84 -36.11 -13.19
CA TRP A 714 22.46 -36.41 -12.85
C TRP A 714 22.40 -37.27 -11.57
N SER A 715 21.63 -36.82 -10.58
CA SER A 715 21.42 -37.52 -9.31
C SER A 715 19.94 -37.88 -9.17
N SER A 716 19.63 -39.16 -8.95
CA SER A 716 18.24 -39.63 -8.82
C SER A 716 17.68 -39.21 -7.47
N VAL A 717 16.51 -38.57 -7.50
CA VAL A 717 15.79 -38.09 -6.31
C VAL A 717 14.57 -38.97 -6.04
N GLY A 718 13.91 -39.46 -7.09
CA GLY A 718 12.62 -40.14 -6.97
C GLY A 718 11.51 -39.22 -6.45
N SER A 719 10.31 -39.74 -6.23
CA SER A 719 9.18 -38.93 -5.76
C SER A 719 9.24 -38.59 -4.26
N THR A 720 10.12 -39.26 -3.50
CA THR A 720 10.25 -39.11 -2.03
C THR A 720 11.55 -38.45 -1.58
N GLY A 721 12.53 -38.23 -2.47
CA GLY A 721 13.77 -37.51 -2.14
C GLY A 721 13.55 -36.02 -1.94
N ILE A 722 14.50 -35.36 -1.27
CA ILE A 722 14.40 -33.93 -0.93
C ILE A 722 15.00 -33.05 -2.04
N LEU A 723 14.22 -32.04 -2.43
CA LEU A 723 14.60 -30.90 -3.24
C LEU A 723 14.50 -29.62 -2.40
N HIS A 724 15.32 -28.63 -2.75
CA HIS A 724 15.26 -27.28 -2.18
C HIS A 724 14.61 -26.31 -3.16
N ALA A 725 14.13 -25.15 -2.66
CA ALA A 725 13.61 -24.11 -3.53
C ALA A 725 14.69 -23.64 -4.52
N GLY A 726 14.33 -23.48 -5.79
CA GLY A 726 15.25 -23.12 -6.88
C GLY A 726 16.01 -24.29 -7.51
N GLU A 727 16.09 -25.47 -6.86
CA GLU A 727 16.60 -26.68 -7.51
C GLU A 727 15.61 -27.19 -8.57
N GLY A 728 16.07 -27.32 -9.81
CA GLY A 728 15.27 -27.92 -10.87
C GLY A 728 15.43 -29.44 -10.95
N PHE A 729 14.37 -30.12 -11.41
CA PHE A 729 14.32 -31.57 -11.61
C PHE A 729 13.70 -31.93 -12.96
N SER A 730 14.09 -33.06 -13.51
CA SER A 730 13.45 -33.66 -14.68
C SER A 730 12.31 -34.61 -14.26
N MET A 731 11.29 -34.75 -15.11
CA MET A 731 10.23 -35.75 -14.95
C MET A 731 9.61 -36.11 -16.31
N LYS A 732 9.50 -37.39 -16.66
CA LYS A 732 8.83 -37.79 -17.92
C LYS A 732 7.31 -37.75 -17.82
N GLY A 733 6.63 -37.66 -18.97
CA GLY A 733 5.17 -37.52 -19.05
C GLY A 733 4.37 -38.69 -18.45
N SER A 734 3.11 -38.41 -18.10
CA SER A 734 2.19 -39.36 -17.45
C SER A 734 1.63 -40.46 -18.37
N GLY A 735 1.72 -40.28 -19.69
CA GLY A 735 1.03 -41.13 -20.67
C GLY A 735 -0.46 -40.82 -20.83
N ALA A 736 -0.93 -39.66 -20.34
CA ALA A 736 -2.30 -39.19 -20.53
C ALA A 736 -2.69 -39.04 -22.01
N LEU A 737 -4.00 -39.11 -22.28
CA LEU A 737 -4.56 -39.18 -23.64
C LEU A 737 -4.44 -37.88 -24.45
N GLY A 738 -4.39 -36.72 -23.77
CA GLY A 738 -4.11 -35.43 -24.41
C GLY A 738 -2.60 -35.18 -24.52
N ALA A 739 -2.18 -34.29 -25.42
CA ALA A 739 -0.76 -33.93 -25.57
C ALA A 739 -0.11 -33.38 -24.28
N TYR A 740 -0.92 -32.77 -23.42
CA TYR A 740 -0.54 -32.22 -22.12
C TYR A 740 -1.37 -32.83 -20.98
N GLN A 741 -0.76 -32.89 -19.80
CA GLN A 741 -1.33 -33.27 -18.52
C GLN A 741 -1.30 -32.05 -17.60
N ASN A 742 -2.41 -31.75 -16.93
CA ASN A 742 -2.44 -30.73 -15.89
C ASN A 742 -2.08 -31.33 -14.52
N TYR A 743 -1.23 -30.62 -13.79
CA TYR A 743 -0.80 -30.94 -12.43
C TYR A 743 -1.07 -29.72 -11.55
N ALA A 744 -1.16 -29.91 -10.23
CA ALA A 744 -1.20 -28.79 -9.30
C ALA A 744 -0.05 -28.89 -8.29
N PHE A 745 0.59 -27.76 -8.01
CA PHE A 745 1.54 -27.60 -6.92
C PHE A 745 0.80 -27.10 -5.68
N THR A 746 0.80 -27.92 -4.61
CA THR A 746 0.16 -27.64 -3.32
C THR A 746 1.21 -27.56 -2.21
N GLY A 747 1.38 -26.39 -1.60
CA GLY A 747 2.35 -26.19 -0.53
C GLY A 747 2.54 -24.73 -0.13
N LYS A 748 3.43 -24.46 0.83
CA LYS A 748 3.72 -23.09 1.27
C LYS A 748 4.49 -22.36 0.17
N PRO A 749 4.05 -21.18 -0.32
CA PRO A 749 4.70 -20.50 -1.44
C PRO A 749 6.13 -20.08 -1.08
N ASN A 750 7.04 -20.15 -2.04
CA ASN A 750 8.40 -19.67 -1.80
C ASN A 750 8.46 -18.13 -1.85
N ASN A 751 9.19 -17.51 -0.92
CA ASN A 751 9.31 -16.05 -0.82
C ASN A 751 10.71 -15.55 -0.43
N GLY A 752 11.04 -14.34 -0.87
CA GLY A 752 12.32 -13.67 -0.62
C GLY A 752 13.46 -14.24 -1.44
N ASP A 753 14.68 -13.85 -1.08
CA ASP A 753 15.92 -14.29 -1.74
C ASP A 753 16.14 -15.81 -1.55
N ILE A 754 16.44 -16.50 -2.65
CA ILE A 754 16.70 -17.95 -2.69
C ILE A 754 18.00 -18.17 -3.49
N ASN A 755 18.98 -18.82 -2.85
CA ASN A 755 20.31 -19.04 -3.41
C ASN A 755 20.51 -20.53 -3.75
N VAL A 756 20.94 -20.81 -4.98
CA VAL A 756 21.28 -22.16 -5.46
C VAL A 756 22.75 -22.20 -5.88
N ALA A 757 23.59 -22.92 -5.14
CA ALA A 757 25.04 -22.92 -5.33
C ALA A 757 25.45 -23.42 -6.73
N VAL A 758 26.32 -22.69 -7.41
CA VAL A 758 26.86 -23.01 -8.73
C VAL A 758 28.38 -23.16 -8.69
N SER A 759 28.88 -24.28 -9.23
CA SER A 759 30.31 -24.59 -9.31
C SER A 759 30.94 -24.03 -10.59
N SER A 760 32.25 -23.79 -10.55
CA SER A 760 32.94 -23.06 -11.61
C SER A 760 33.00 -23.82 -12.94
N ASN A 761 32.64 -23.14 -14.03
CA ASN A 761 32.55 -23.66 -15.40
C ASN A 761 31.66 -24.91 -15.55
N THR A 762 30.71 -25.15 -14.63
CA THR A 762 29.79 -26.29 -14.69
C THR A 762 28.34 -25.86 -14.91
N PRO A 763 27.55 -26.62 -15.69
CA PRO A 763 26.10 -26.45 -15.72
C PRO A 763 25.44 -26.85 -14.40
N ASN A 764 24.35 -26.19 -14.05
CA ASN A 764 23.45 -26.50 -12.94
C ASN A 764 21.99 -26.40 -13.44
N LEU A 765 21.13 -27.35 -13.07
CA LEU A 765 19.69 -27.28 -13.33
C LEU A 765 18.98 -26.57 -12.17
N CYS A 766 18.60 -25.32 -12.41
CA CYS A 766 17.78 -24.50 -11.54
C CYS A 766 16.43 -24.22 -12.18
N GLY A 767 15.54 -23.45 -11.55
CA GLY A 767 14.30 -23.04 -12.19
C GLY A 767 13.50 -22.05 -11.38
N ASN A 768 12.50 -21.42 -12.00
CA ASN A 768 11.65 -20.42 -11.38
C ASN A 768 10.98 -20.99 -10.11
N PRO A 769 11.38 -20.54 -8.90
CA PRO A 769 10.88 -21.09 -7.64
C PRO A 769 9.62 -20.40 -7.15
N TYR A 770 9.08 -19.42 -7.90
CA TYR A 770 8.02 -18.53 -7.43
C TYR A 770 6.66 -18.84 -8.08
N PRO A 771 5.55 -18.59 -7.37
CA PRO A 771 4.18 -18.70 -7.91
C PRO A 771 3.76 -17.57 -8.86
N SER A 772 4.74 -16.95 -9.53
CA SER A 772 4.58 -15.93 -10.58
C SER A 772 5.63 -16.16 -11.67
N ALA A 773 5.50 -15.50 -12.82
CA ALA A 773 6.57 -15.52 -13.81
C ALA A 773 7.84 -14.84 -13.29
N LEU A 774 8.98 -15.26 -13.85
CA LEU A 774 10.32 -14.73 -13.56
C LEU A 774 10.83 -13.95 -14.77
N ASP A 775 11.17 -12.68 -14.58
CA ASP A 775 11.81 -11.81 -15.57
C ASP A 775 13.28 -12.21 -15.74
N THR A 776 13.63 -12.79 -16.90
CA THR A 776 15.00 -13.24 -17.18
C THR A 776 16.00 -12.10 -17.17
N ASP A 777 15.59 -10.88 -17.51
CA ASP A 777 16.54 -9.81 -17.78
C ASP A 777 17.03 -9.24 -16.44
N ARG A 778 16.13 -9.14 -15.46
CA ARG A 778 16.48 -8.89 -14.05
C ARG A 778 17.25 -10.06 -13.44
N PHE A 779 16.79 -11.30 -13.66
CA PHE A 779 17.45 -12.49 -13.14
C PHE A 779 18.89 -12.64 -13.66
N ILE A 780 19.16 -12.40 -14.95
CA ILE A 780 20.52 -12.43 -15.50
C ILE A 780 21.38 -11.33 -14.89
N ALA A 781 20.86 -10.08 -14.77
CA ALA A 781 21.59 -8.97 -14.18
C ALA A 781 22.03 -9.21 -12.72
N ASP A 782 21.21 -9.87 -11.90
CA ASP A 782 21.60 -10.29 -10.54
C ASP A 782 22.71 -11.38 -10.53
N ASN A 783 22.84 -12.15 -11.62
CA ASN A 783 23.58 -13.42 -11.68
C ASN A 783 24.83 -13.44 -12.58
N VAL A 784 25.14 -12.38 -13.33
CA VAL A 784 26.42 -12.26 -14.08
C VAL A 784 27.67 -12.33 -13.19
N THR A 785 27.51 -12.15 -11.88
CA THR A 785 28.60 -12.26 -10.88
C THR A 785 28.95 -13.70 -10.47
N SER A 786 28.18 -14.70 -10.92
CA SER A 786 28.42 -16.12 -10.59
C SER A 786 28.08 -17.08 -11.74
N THR A 787 27.37 -16.63 -12.78
CA THR A 787 27.00 -17.40 -13.97
C THR A 787 27.39 -16.69 -15.25
N THR A 788 27.46 -17.41 -16.37
CA THR A 788 27.64 -16.81 -17.70
C THR A 788 26.47 -15.89 -18.11
N GLY A 789 25.35 -15.92 -17.37
CA GLY A 789 24.10 -15.24 -17.71
C GLY A 789 23.34 -15.86 -18.90
N ALA A 790 23.82 -16.98 -19.44
CA ALA A 790 23.15 -17.71 -20.51
C ALA A 790 22.22 -18.80 -19.92
N ILE A 791 20.93 -18.69 -20.24
CA ILE A 791 19.86 -19.61 -19.88
C ILE A 791 19.71 -20.64 -21.01
N TYR A 792 19.67 -21.93 -20.68
CA TYR A 792 19.43 -23.02 -21.65
C TYR A 792 18.17 -23.82 -21.29
N LEU A 793 17.27 -23.96 -22.27
CA LEU A 793 15.96 -24.60 -22.13
C LEU A 793 15.89 -25.79 -23.09
N TRP A 794 15.61 -26.98 -22.56
CA TRP A 794 15.54 -28.21 -23.37
C TRP A 794 14.18 -28.37 -24.04
N GLU A 795 14.17 -28.52 -25.36
CA GLU A 795 12.97 -28.82 -26.14
C GLU A 795 13.04 -30.27 -26.67
N ASN A 796 11.96 -31.03 -26.51
CA ASN A 796 11.83 -32.42 -26.96
C ASN A 796 11.04 -32.52 -28.27
N TYR A 797 11.32 -33.47 -29.15
CA TYR A 797 10.45 -33.76 -30.29
C TYR A 797 9.13 -34.40 -29.82
N VAL A 798 8.00 -34.07 -30.45
CA VAL A 798 6.71 -34.73 -30.13
C VAL A 798 6.70 -36.21 -30.55
N THR A 799 7.50 -36.59 -31.53
CA THR A 799 7.60 -37.93 -32.13
C THR A 799 8.44 -38.94 -31.34
N ASN A 800 9.10 -38.53 -30.25
CA ASN A 800 9.93 -39.41 -29.44
C ASN A 800 9.15 -40.64 -28.94
N ASN A 801 9.76 -41.82 -29.13
CA ASN A 801 9.17 -43.14 -28.86
C ASN A 801 10.11 -44.07 -28.07
N THR A 802 11.15 -43.51 -27.44
CA THR A 802 12.30 -44.24 -26.88
C THR A 802 12.80 -43.64 -25.56
N HIS A 803 13.38 -44.47 -24.70
CA HIS A 803 14.10 -44.04 -23.49
C HIS A 803 15.64 -44.05 -23.67
N TYR A 804 16.15 -44.49 -24.81
CA TYR A 804 17.59 -44.54 -25.07
C TYR A 804 18.12 -43.14 -25.43
N GLN A 805 19.13 -42.66 -24.70
CA GLN A 805 19.65 -41.29 -24.82
C GLN A 805 20.28 -40.99 -26.20
N THR A 806 20.75 -42.02 -26.91
CA THR A 806 21.28 -41.92 -28.29
C THR A 806 20.20 -41.66 -29.34
N ASP A 807 18.97 -42.06 -29.04
CA ASP A 807 17.86 -42.13 -29.98
C ASP A 807 16.79 -41.05 -29.68
N HIS A 808 16.89 -40.42 -28.51
CA HIS A 808 15.97 -39.39 -28.03
C HIS A 808 16.26 -38.04 -28.69
N GLN A 809 15.32 -37.54 -29.47
CA GLN A 809 15.44 -36.32 -30.25
C GLN A 809 15.09 -35.08 -29.41
N GLY A 810 15.93 -34.05 -29.46
CA GLY A 810 15.76 -32.78 -28.76
C GLY A 810 16.99 -31.87 -28.89
N GLY A 811 16.93 -30.68 -28.33
CA GLY A 811 18.03 -29.71 -28.33
C GLY A 811 17.81 -28.56 -27.36
N TYR A 812 18.80 -27.67 -27.23
CA TYR A 812 18.69 -26.52 -26.32
C TYR A 812 18.38 -25.21 -27.04
N ALA A 813 17.22 -24.64 -26.73
CA ALA A 813 16.96 -23.22 -26.91
C ALA A 813 17.81 -22.43 -25.90
N THR A 814 18.24 -21.23 -26.27
CA THR A 814 19.21 -20.42 -25.49
C THR A 814 18.68 -19.01 -25.29
N ARG A 815 18.99 -18.34 -24.17
CA ARG A 815 18.69 -16.92 -23.94
C ARG A 815 19.79 -16.18 -23.18
N SER A 816 20.02 -14.94 -23.56
CA SER A 816 20.83 -13.93 -22.85
C SER A 816 20.09 -12.58 -22.83
N LEU A 817 20.72 -11.52 -22.30
CA LEU A 817 20.20 -10.13 -22.38
C LEU A 817 20.06 -9.60 -23.81
N VAL A 818 20.76 -10.20 -24.78
CA VAL A 818 20.58 -9.88 -26.21
C VAL A 818 19.24 -10.44 -26.72
N GLY A 819 18.76 -11.56 -26.18
CA GLY A 819 17.50 -12.19 -26.53
C GLY A 819 17.59 -13.72 -26.51
N GLY A 820 16.55 -14.38 -27.04
CA GLY A 820 16.52 -15.85 -27.19
C GLY A 820 16.94 -16.34 -28.59
N THR A 821 17.32 -17.61 -28.72
CA THR A 821 17.36 -18.41 -29.97
C THR A 821 16.72 -19.79 -29.74
N PRO A 822 16.02 -20.36 -30.74
CA PRO A 822 15.35 -21.67 -30.63
C PRO A 822 16.35 -22.83 -30.64
N ALA A 823 15.92 -24.03 -30.23
CA ALA A 823 16.67 -25.25 -30.45
C ALA A 823 16.79 -25.58 -31.96
N MET A 824 17.84 -26.32 -32.34
CA MET A 824 18.09 -26.71 -33.73
C MET A 824 17.03 -27.71 -34.23
N SER A 825 16.24 -27.29 -35.23
CA SER A 825 15.04 -27.98 -35.70
C SER A 825 15.22 -28.56 -37.12
N PRO A 826 14.33 -29.43 -37.62
CA PRO A 826 14.32 -29.85 -39.02
C PRO A 826 13.77 -28.76 -39.93
N ILE A 827 14.23 -28.71 -41.18
CA ILE A 827 13.73 -27.77 -42.19
C ILE A 827 12.35 -28.25 -42.70
N GLY A 828 11.34 -27.38 -42.60
CA GLY A 828 10.16 -27.43 -43.47
C GLY A 828 8.97 -28.29 -43.01
N GLN A 829 8.27 -27.84 -41.95
CA GLN A 829 6.79 -27.92 -41.92
C GLN A 829 6.23 -26.54 -41.53
N ASN A 830 6.06 -25.67 -42.54
CA ASN A 830 5.64 -24.26 -42.43
C ASN A 830 6.57 -23.35 -41.59
N ASN A 831 6.80 -22.11 -42.05
CA ASN A 831 7.46 -21.07 -41.26
C ASN A 831 6.47 -20.44 -40.24
N SER A 832 5.79 -21.31 -39.50
CA SER A 832 4.70 -21.01 -38.56
C SER A 832 4.54 -22.11 -37.50
N ASP A 833 4.86 -23.36 -37.86
CA ASP A 833 4.78 -24.54 -36.98
C ASP A 833 6.18 -25.09 -36.64
N SER A 834 7.18 -24.21 -36.43
CA SER A 834 8.46 -24.65 -35.88
C SER A 834 8.21 -25.20 -34.46
N GLN A 835 8.40 -26.52 -34.30
CA GLN A 835 8.11 -27.20 -33.04
C GLN A 835 8.97 -26.69 -31.87
N PHE A 836 10.11 -26.07 -32.21
CA PHE A 836 11.05 -25.39 -31.33
C PHE A 836 10.87 -23.88 -31.46
N GLN A 837 10.89 -23.17 -30.33
CA GLN A 837 10.43 -21.79 -30.25
C GLN A 837 11.42 -20.90 -29.51
N THR A 838 11.59 -19.67 -30.01
CA THR A 838 12.51 -18.69 -29.43
C THR A 838 12.07 -18.32 -28.00
N PRO A 839 12.93 -18.46 -26.98
CA PRO A 839 12.56 -18.24 -25.60
C PRO A 839 12.36 -16.76 -25.27
N GLY A 840 11.20 -16.46 -24.68
CA GLY A 840 10.79 -15.12 -24.28
C GLY A 840 11.54 -14.58 -23.04
N ARG A 841 11.19 -13.36 -22.63
CA ARG A 841 11.71 -12.69 -21.43
C ARG A 841 11.21 -13.28 -20.12
N TYR A 842 10.08 -13.99 -20.13
CA TYR A 842 9.49 -14.53 -18.91
C TYR A 842 9.59 -16.05 -18.87
N ILE A 843 10.05 -16.58 -17.75
CA ILE A 843 10.02 -18.02 -17.45
C ILE A 843 8.71 -18.34 -16.71
N PRO A 844 7.88 -19.27 -17.22
CA PRO A 844 6.66 -19.75 -16.56
C PRO A 844 6.82 -20.16 -15.09
N VAL A 845 5.70 -20.18 -14.38
CA VAL A 845 5.63 -20.68 -12.99
C VAL A 845 6.10 -22.13 -12.95
N GLY A 846 7.19 -22.39 -12.23
CA GLY A 846 7.75 -23.73 -12.04
C GLY A 846 8.51 -24.32 -13.25
N GLN A 847 8.88 -23.52 -14.27
CA GLN A 847 9.75 -23.99 -15.35
C GLN A 847 11.22 -24.00 -14.92
N ALA A 848 11.95 -25.09 -15.20
CA ALA A 848 13.39 -25.22 -14.97
C ALA A 848 14.25 -25.10 -16.23
N PHE A 849 15.49 -24.67 -16.04
CA PHE A 849 16.46 -24.34 -17.08
C PHE A 849 17.89 -24.51 -16.56
N PHE A 850 18.83 -24.74 -17.46
CA PHE A 850 20.25 -24.81 -17.10
C PHE A 850 20.88 -23.42 -17.11
N MET A 851 21.75 -23.17 -16.13
CA MET A 851 22.71 -22.06 -16.09
C MET A 851 24.12 -22.64 -16.00
N VAL A 852 25.14 -21.92 -16.46
CA VAL A 852 26.56 -22.32 -16.33
C VAL A 852 27.29 -21.35 -15.40
N GLY A 853 28.04 -21.86 -14.42
CA GLY A 853 28.87 -21.05 -13.53
C GLY A 853 30.10 -20.44 -14.24
N ILE A 854 30.55 -19.26 -13.83
CA ILE A 854 31.80 -18.66 -14.34
C ILE A 854 33.05 -19.38 -13.78
N SER A 855 34.25 -18.83 -13.98
CA SER A 855 35.50 -19.39 -13.44
C SER A 855 35.58 -19.44 -11.91
N THR A 856 34.76 -18.65 -11.23
CA THR A 856 34.58 -18.61 -9.76
C THR A 856 33.26 -19.26 -9.39
N ALA A 857 33.25 -20.11 -8.34
CA ALA A 857 32.01 -20.65 -7.78
C ALA A 857 31.24 -19.59 -6.97
N GLY A 858 29.91 -19.69 -6.92
CA GLY A 858 29.05 -18.72 -6.25
C GLY A 858 27.61 -19.22 -6.15
N ASP A 859 26.64 -18.32 -6.15
CA ASP A 859 25.21 -18.65 -6.03
C ASP A 859 24.39 -18.09 -7.20
N ILE A 860 23.43 -18.88 -7.66
CA ILE A 860 22.32 -18.43 -8.51
C ILE A 860 21.25 -17.85 -7.58
N LYS A 861 20.98 -16.56 -7.71
CA LYS A 861 20.11 -15.75 -6.84
C LYS A 861 18.77 -15.53 -7.50
N PHE A 862 17.73 -16.11 -6.94
CA PHE A 862 16.35 -15.72 -7.22
C PHE A 862 15.93 -14.66 -6.20
N ARG A 863 15.22 -13.62 -6.67
CA ARG A 863 14.80 -12.47 -5.84
C ARG A 863 13.37 -12.05 -6.14
N ASN A 864 12.68 -11.47 -5.14
CA ASN A 864 11.34 -10.92 -5.35
C ASN A 864 11.30 -9.78 -6.38
N THR A 865 12.39 -9.03 -6.55
CA THR A 865 12.56 -8.02 -7.61
C THR A 865 12.43 -8.59 -9.03
N GLN A 866 12.65 -9.89 -9.22
CA GLN A 866 12.61 -10.57 -10.53
C GLN A 866 11.21 -11.09 -10.88
N ARG A 867 10.21 -10.95 -10.00
CA ARG A 867 8.84 -11.43 -10.25
C ARG A 867 8.05 -10.48 -11.16
N ALA A 868 7.21 -11.07 -12.01
CA ALA A 868 6.19 -10.36 -12.79
C ALA A 868 4.95 -11.24 -12.97
N PHE A 869 3.79 -10.64 -13.22
CA PHE A 869 2.60 -11.32 -13.70
C PHE A 869 2.57 -11.35 -15.22
N VAL A 870 3.09 -12.44 -15.78
CA VAL A 870 3.02 -12.74 -17.22
C VAL A 870 2.56 -14.19 -17.38
N LYS A 871 1.46 -14.39 -18.10
CA LYS A 871 0.83 -15.69 -18.30
C LYS A 871 1.64 -16.54 -19.26
N GLU A 872 1.56 -17.85 -19.10
CA GLU A 872 2.24 -18.84 -19.95
C GLU A 872 1.78 -18.77 -21.41
N THR A 873 0.61 -18.19 -21.70
CA THR A 873 0.10 -17.91 -23.06
C THR A 873 0.73 -16.70 -23.75
N ASN A 874 1.35 -15.78 -23.01
CA ASN A 874 1.88 -14.52 -23.55
C ASN A 874 2.99 -14.77 -24.61
N THR A 875 3.20 -13.82 -25.53
CA THR A 875 4.26 -13.90 -26.55
C THR A 875 5.65 -13.56 -26.01
N ALA A 876 5.74 -12.80 -24.90
CA ALA A 876 6.97 -12.55 -24.17
C ALA A 876 7.31 -13.67 -23.16
N SER A 877 6.44 -14.65 -22.96
CA SER A 877 6.70 -15.81 -22.10
C SER A 877 7.41 -16.94 -22.86
N THR A 878 7.94 -17.93 -22.14
CA THR A 878 8.70 -19.06 -22.70
C THR A 878 7.79 -20.28 -22.85
N ASN A 879 7.79 -20.88 -24.04
CA ASN A 879 6.62 -21.62 -24.54
C ASN A 879 6.56 -23.12 -24.22
N VAL A 880 7.27 -23.60 -23.19
CA VAL A 880 7.42 -25.04 -22.88
C VAL A 880 6.12 -25.68 -22.34
N PHE A 881 5.27 -24.92 -21.65
CA PHE A 881 4.04 -25.40 -20.97
C PHE A 881 2.73 -24.97 -21.67
N LYS A 882 2.78 -24.53 -22.94
CA LYS A 882 1.59 -23.97 -23.62
C LYS A 882 0.51 -25.01 -23.95
N ASN A 883 -0.60 -24.95 -23.22
CA ASN A 883 -1.90 -25.46 -23.67
C ASN A 883 -2.63 -24.39 -24.50
N ASN A 884 -3.18 -24.77 -25.67
CA ASN A 884 -3.86 -23.85 -26.59
C ASN A 884 -5.30 -23.50 -26.13
N ALA A 885 -5.40 -22.75 -25.03
CA ALA A 885 -6.62 -22.06 -24.64
C ALA A 885 -6.53 -20.57 -25.04
N SER A 886 -7.55 -20.05 -25.73
CA SER A 886 -7.65 -18.61 -26.01
C SER A 886 -7.70 -17.80 -24.71
N PRO A 887 -7.03 -16.64 -24.62
CA PRO A 887 -7.10 -15.79 -23.43
C PRO A 887 -8.54 -15.27 -23.23
N SER A 888 -9.04 -15.34 -22.00
CA SER A 888 -10.22 -14.60 -21.58
C SER A 888 -9.87 -13.12 -21.40
N ASN A 889 -10.73 -12.22 -21.86
CA ASN A 889 -10.47 -10.77 -21.85
C ASN A 889 -10.96 -10.10 -20.54
N SER A 890 -10.15 -10.09 -19.48
CA SER A 890 -10.28 -9.05 -18.41
C SER A 890 -9.08 -8.89 -17.46
N ASN A 891 -7.92 -9.50 -17.74
CA ASN A 891 -6.79 -9.60 -16.81
C ASN A 891 -5.49 -9.02 -17.42
N ILE A 892 -5.22 -7.75 -17.12
CA ILE A 892 -4.06 -7.01 -17.64
C ILE A 892 -2.76 -7.59 -17.06
N GLU A 893 -1.85 -8.02 -17.94
CA GLU A 893 -0.51 -8.52 -17.59
C GLU A 893 0.47 -7.37 -17.33
N ASP A 894 1.54 -7.63 -16.59
CA ASP A 894 2.59 -6.65 -16.36
C ASP A 894 3.35 -6.36 -17.67
N ALA A 895 3.44 -5.09 -18.06
CA ALA A 895 3.96 -4.70 -19.36
C ALA A 895 5.48 -4.89 -19.47
N ALA A 896 5.92 -5.67 -20.47
CA ALA A 896 7.32 -5.76 -20.84
C ALA A 896 7.80 -4.45 -21.50
N GLN A 897 8.84 -3.83 -20.95
CA GLN A 897 9.50 -2.72 -21.63
C GLN A 897 10.27 -3.26 -22.84
N ALA A 898 9.82 -2.91 -24.04
CA ALA A 898 10.58 -3.15 -25.27
C ALA A 898 11.82 -2.25 -25.30
N ASP A 899 12.98 -2.83 -25.58
CA ASP A 899 14.21 -2.09 -25.84
C ASP A 899 14.31 -1.69 -27.33
N GLY A 900 15.18 -0.71 -27.62
CA GLY A 900 15.44 -0.22 -28.97
C GLY A 900 16.62 -0.88 -29.69
N PHE A 901 17.24 -1.94 -29.13
CA PHE A 901 18.50 -2.47 -29.66
C PHE A 901 18.30 -3.22 -30.97
N ALA A 902 19.13 -2.87 -31.95
CA ALA A 902 19.16 -3.50 -33.27
C ALA A 902 19.65 -4.95 -33.18
N ARG A 903 18.98 -5.87 -33.87
CA ARG A 903 19.29 -7.31 -33.87
C ARG A 903 19.16 -7.93 -35.24
N ILE A 904 19.98 -8.94 -35.51
CA ILE A 904 19.97 -9.72 -36.75
C ILE A 904 19.98 -11.21 -36.38
N ARG A 905 19.11 -11.98 -37.03
CA ARG A 905 19.01 -13.44 -36.88
C ARG A 905 19.42 -14.12 -38.17
N ILE A 906 20.40 -15.03 -38.08
CA ILE A 906 21.00 -15.70 -39.24
C ILE A 906 20.77 -17.19 -39.11
N GLY A 907 20.06 -17.75 -40.07
CA GLY A 907 19.80 -19.17 -40.17
C GLY A 907 20.86 -19.89 -40.99
N PHE A 908 21.08 -21.15 -40.68
CA PHE A 908 21.95 -22.06 -41.40
C PHE A 908 21.28 -23.42 -41.60
N ASP A 909 20.91 -23.68 -42.84
CA ASP A 909 20.34 -24.95 -43.29
C ASP A 909 21.47 -25.94 -43.59
N THR A 910 21.46 -27.09 -42.94
CA THR A 910 22.46 -28.16 -43.09
C THR A 910 22.10 -29.13 -44.22
N PRO A 911 23.06 -29.90 -44.78
CA PRO A 911 22.77 -30.91 -45.80
C PRO A 911 21.81 -32.00 -45.28
N ASP A 912 21.85 -32.25 -43.98
CA ASP A 912 21.03 -33.22 -43.25
C ASP A 912 19.60 -32.71 -42.96
N HIS A 913 19.23 -31.55 -43.53
CA HIS A 913 17.92 -30.90 -43.42
C HIS A 913 17.56 -30.42 -42.00
N TYR A 914 18.52 -29.82 -41.29
CA TYR A 914 18.30 -29.11 -40.02
C TYR A 914 18.65 -27.63 -40.15
N HIS A 915 18.03 -26.79 -39.32
CA HIS A 915 18.19 -25.34 -39.31
C HIS A 915 18.75 -24.87 -37.96
N ARG A 916 19.91 -24.20 -37.96
CA ARG A 916 20.51 -23.54 -36.78
C ARG A 916 20.39 -22.02 -36.92
N GLN A 917 19.79 -21.37 -35.93
CA GLN A 917 19.76 -19.91 -35.83
C GLN A 917 20.88 -19.36 -34.94
N LEU A 918 21.54 -18.30 -35.40
CA LEU A 918 22.36 -17.39 -34.60
C LEU A 918 21.61 -16.07 -34.34
N LEU A 919 21.95 -15.41 -33.23
CA LEU A 919 21.52 -14.04 -32.92
C LEU A 919 22.73 -13.14 -32.65
N ILE A 920 22.79 -11.99 -33.32
CA ILE A 920 23.68 -10.89 -32.96
C ILE A 920 22.85 -9.64 -32.64
N GLY A 921 23.22 -8.92 -31.58
CA GLY A 921 22.57 -7.67 -31.19
C GLY A 921 23.55 -6.55 -30.85
N PHE A 922 23.25 -5.35 -31.33
CA PHE A 922 24.05 -4.15 -31.16
C PHE A 922 23.57 -3.41 -29.92
N MET A 923 24.30 -3.55 -28.82
CA MET A 923 23.90 -3.16 -27.46
C MET A 923 24.53 -1.82 -27.02
N ASP A 924 24.91 -0.98 -27.98
CA ASP A 924 25.56 0.32 -27.83
C ASP A 924 26.80 0.34 -26.92
N ASN A 925 26.61 0.59 -25.62
CA ASN A 925 27.65 0.66 -24.59
C ASN A 925 27.48 -0.40 -23.48
N LEU A 926 26.53 -1.33 -23.64
CA LEU A 926 26.25 -2.41 -22.69
C LEU A 926 27.04 -3.70 -22.98
N ALA A 927 27.56 -3.85 -24.21
CA ALA A 927 28.43 -4.93 -24.64
C ALA A 927 29.53 -4.40 -25.58
N THR A 928 30.50 -5.24 -25.90
CA THR A 928 31.68 -4.96 -26.74
C THR A 928 31.85 -6.02 -27.82
N ASP A 929 32.77 -5.85 -28.78
CA ASP A 929 33.13 -6.91 -29.74
C ASP A 929 33.93 -8.09 -29.09
N GLY A 930 33.92 -8.20 -27.75
CA GLY A 930 34.72 -9.13 -26.95
C GLY A 930 33.95 -10.38 -26.52
N ILE A 931 34.03 -10.71 -25.21
CA ILE A 931 33.15 -11.69 -24.56
C ILE A 931 32.56 -11.03 -23.31
N ASP A 932 31.26 -10.74 -23.34
CA ASP A 932 30.53 -9.99 -22.32
C ASP A 932 29.49 -10.88 -21.60
N THR A 933 29.70 -11.05 -20.30
CA THR A 933 28.89 -11.94 -19.45
C THR A 933 27.46 -11.42 -19.33
N GLY A 934 26.48 -12.30 -19.56
CA GLY A 934 25.05 -11.93 -19.63
C GLY A 934 24.56 -11.50 -21.01
N TYR A 935 25.44 -11.11 -21.93
CA TYR A 935 25.08 -10.78 -23.32
C TYR A 935 25.40 -11.95 -24.27
N ASP A 936 26.55 -12.58 -24.10
CA ASP A 936 26.97 -13.72 -24.90
C ASP A 936 26.47 -15.06 -24.37
N ALA A 937 26.13 -15.97 -25.29
CA ALA A 937 25.81 -17.36 -24.96
C ALA A 937 26.58 -18.32 -25.86
N GLN A 938 27.33 -19.24 -25.24
CA GLN A 938 27.94 -20.38 -25.93
C GLN A 938 26.90 -21.46 -26.16
N SER A 939 26.90 -22.09 -27.33
CA SER A 939 26.02 -23.23 -27.56
C SER A 939 26.37 -24.38 -26.60
N ILE A 940 25.40 -24.84 -25.81
CA ILE A 940 25.60 -25.93 -24.85
C ILE A 940 25.57 -27.33 -25.53
N ASP A 941 24.97 -27.43 -26.72
CA ASP A 941 25.06 -28.60 -27.60
C ASP A 941 26.04 -28.38 -28.78
N THR A 942 26.31 -29.45 -29.54
CA THR A 942 26.85 -29.34 -30.91
C THR A 942 26.31 -30.47 -31.75
N GLN A 943 25.85 -30.18 -32.96
CA GLN A 943 25.47 -31.18 -33.95
C GLN A 943 26.66 -31.60 -34.83
N PRO A 944 26.56 -32.69 -35.61
CA PRO A 944 27.64 -33.13 -36.52
C PRO A 944 27.99 -32.05 -37.56
N THR A 945 26.96 -31.37 -38.08
CA THR A 945 27.04 -30.20 -38.95
C THR A 945 26.35 -29.02 -38.25
N ASP A 946 27.01 -27.88 -38.13
CA ASP A 946 26.63 -26.79 -37.22
C ASP A 946 27.25 -25.43 -37.59
N LEU A 947 26.69 -24.33 -37.08
CA LEU A 947 27.17 -22.95 -37.26
C LEU A 947 27.29 -22.21 -35.92
N PHE A 948 28.37 -21.45 -35.74
CA PHE A 948 28.59 -20.56 -34.59
C PHE A 948 29.26 -19.24 -35.02
N PHE A 949 29.24 -18.22 -34.16
CA PHE A 949 30.29 -17.18 -34.19
C PHE A 949 31.61 -17.73 -33.58
N GLU A 950 32.60 -16.87 -33.38
CA GLU A 950 33.80 -17.23 -32.62
C GLU A 950 33.46 -17.71 -31.19
N ASN A 951 34.39 -18.42 -30.54
CA ASN A 951 34.22 -18.99 -29.20
C ASN A 951 33.01 -19.94 -29.03
N ARG A 952 32.43 -20.45 -30.14
CA ARG A 952 31.19 -21.26 -30.18
C ARG A 952 29.94 -20.54 -29.67
N LEU A 953 29.86 -19.21 -29.82
CA LEU A 953 28.64 -18.47 -29.49
C LEU A 953 27.50 -18.80 -30.46
N ASN A 954 26.30 -18.99 -29.92
CA ASN A 954 25.03 -18.96 -30.68
C ASN A 954 24.24 -17.66 -30.46
N ILE A 955 24.58 -16.90 -29.43
CA ILE A 955 24.13 -15.52 -29.23
C ILE A 955 25.36 -14.66 -28.94
N GLN A 956 25.52 -13.55 -29.67
CA GLN A 956 26.59 -12.58 -29.42
C GLN A 956 26.01 -11.17 -29.18
N GLY A 957 26.42 -10.52 -28.10
CA GLY A 957 26.24 -9.09 -27.89
C GLY A 957 27.46 -8.35 -28.42
N VAL A 958 27.24 -7.24 -29.11
CA VAL A 958 28.32 -6.38 -29.62
C VAL A 958 28.03 -4.91 -29.32
N GLY A 959 28.99 -4.02 -29.59
CA GLY A 959 28.81 -2.58 -29.37
C GLY A 959 27.82 -1.92 -30.33
N ALA A 960 27.81 -0.58 -30.32
CA ALA A 960 27.01 0.24 -31.24
C ALA A 960 27.17 -0.17 -32.72
N PHE A 961 26.08 -0.14 -33.48
CA PHE A 961 26.08 -0.59 -34.87
C PHE A 961 27.05 0.22 -35.75
N ASN A 962 27.94 -0.49 -36.46
CA ASN A 962 28.91 0.09 -37.38
C ASN A 962 28.98 -0.75 -38.66
N THR A 963 28.82 -0.10 -39.82
CA THR A 963 28.80 -0.78 -41.12
C THR A 963 30.16 -1.34 -41.55
N ASP A 964 31.25 -0.89 -40.92
CA ASP A 964 32.62 -1.36 -41.15
C ASP A 964 32.96 -2.70 -40.48
N ASN A 965 32.16 -3.14 -39.50
CA ASN A 965 32.49 -4.28 -38.65
C ASN A 965 32.53 -5.64 -39.41
N SER A 966 33.07 -6.65 -38.72
CA SER A 966 33.30 -7.99 -39.23
C SER A 966 33.08 -9.00 -38.13
N TYR A 967 32.08 -9.86 -38.26
CA TYR A 967 31.85 -10.93 -37.27
C TYR A 967 32.14 -12.29 -37.92
N PRO A 968 33.26 -12.96 -37.58
CA PRO A 968 33.64 -14.22 -38.18
C PRO A 968 32.66 -15.33 -37.82
N LEU A 969 32.45 -16.25 -38.76
CA LEU A 969 31.55 -17.39 -38.62
C LEU A 969 32.34 -18.70 -38.74
N MET A 970 32.09 -19.61 -37.80
CA MET A 970 32.67 -20.94 -37.74
C MET A 970 31.64 -21.97 -38.20
N VAL A 971 31.84 -22.53 -39.39
CA VAL A 971 31.05 -23.68 -39.88
C VAL A 971 31.78 -24.97 -39.52
N LYS A 972 31.04 -25.94 -39.00
CA LYS A 972 31.44 -27.34 -38.77
C LYS A 972 30.58 -28.22 -39.66
N SER A 973 31.16 -29.21 -40.33
CA SER A 973 30.41 -30.22 -41.10
C SER A 973 31.04 -31.60 -40.97
N SER A 974 30.27 -32.61 -40.57
CA SER A 974 30.76 -34.00 -40.48
C SER A 974 30.96 -34.66 -41.85
N THR A 975 30.19 -34.19 -42.82
CA THR A 975 30.09 -34.69 -44.20
C THR A 975 30.17 -33.49 -45.15
N GLY A 976 30.60 -33.71 -46.40
CA GLY A 976 30.55 -32.66 -47.41
C GLY A 976 29.16 -32.57 -48.02
N GLY A 977 28.61 -31.37 -48.19
CA GLY A 977 27.27 -31.19 -48.74
C GLY A 977 26.87 -29.73 -48.93
N ILE A 978 25.71 -29.52 -49.57
CA ILE A 978 25.14 -28.17 -49.76
C ILE A 978 24.53 -27.71 -48.44
N SER A 979 24.89 -26.51 -48.02
CA SER A 979 24.31 -25.77 -46.90
C SER A 979 23.85 -24.39 -47.38
N LYS A 980 22.94 -23.75 -46.64
CA LYS A 980 22.42 -22.42 -46.99
C LYS A 980 22.45 -21.48 -45.81
N PHE A 981 23.03 -20.30 -46.00
CA PHE A 981 22.87 -19.18 -45.07
C PHE A 981 21.61 -18.39 -45.45
N VAL A 982 20.79 -18.03 -44.47
CA VAL A 982 19.55 -17.25 -44.64
C VAL A 982 19.44 -16.15 -43.57
N LEU A 983 18.60 -15.15 -43.84
CA LEU A 983 18.23 -14.10 -42.89
C LEU A 983 16.85 -14.44 -42.29
N ASP A 984 16.81 -14.83 -41.02
CA ASP A 984 15.57 -15.26 -40.37
C ASP A 984 14.71 -14.06 -39.91
N LYS A 985 15.38 -13.00 -39.44
CA LYS A 985 14.75 -11.79 -38.91
C LYS A 985 15.73 -10.62 -38.79
N ILE A 986 15.18 -9.42 -38.87
CA ILE A 986 15.80 -8.17 -38.39
C ILE A 986 14.88 -7.59 -37.31
N GLU A 987 15.43 -7.00 -36.26
CA GLU A 987 14.69 -6.31 -35.20
C GLU A 987 15.34 -4.93 -34.96
N ASN A 988 14.55 -3.85 -34.86
CA ASN A 988 15.02 -2.47 -34.58
C ASN A 988 16.16 -1.93 -35.48
N MET A 989 16.21 -2.32 -36.77
CA MET A 989 17.21 -1.84 -37.74
C MET A 989 16.53 -1.48 -39.07
N ASP A 990 17.14 -0.57 -39.82
CA ASP A 990 16.67 -0.12 -41.14
C ASP A 990 16.40 -1.31 -42.10
N GLU A 991 15.21 -1.35 -42.68
CA GLU A 991 14.79 -2.34 -43.67
C GLU A 991 15.64 -2.30 -44.95
N GLN A 992 16.44 -1.24 -45.18
CA GLN A 992 17.34 -1.12 -46.34
C GLN A 992 18.82 -1.45 -46.02
N GLN A 993 19.23 -1.50 -44.74
CA GLN A 993 20.62 -1.73 -44.33
C GLN A 993 21.16 -3.08 -44.85
N PRO A 994 22.11 -3.13 -45.81
CA PRO A 994 22.58 -4.38 -46.40
C PRO A 994 23.19 -5.37 -45.40
N ILE A 995 23.03 -6.67 -45.65
CA ILE A 995 23.56 -7.76 -44.80
C ILE A 995 24.15 -8.85 -45.70
N TYR A 996 25.45 -9.09 -45.59
CA TYR A 996 26.18 -10.02 -46.44
C TYR A 996 26.90 -11.11 -45.63
N ILE A 997 27.01 -12.29 -46.21
CA ILE A 997 28.10 -13.24 -45.91
C ILE A 997 29.24 -12.96 -46.89
N PHE A 998 30.42 -12.64 -46.35
CA PHE A 998 31.66 -12.56 -47.11
C PHE A 998 32.39 -13.90 -47.04
N ASP A 999 32.63 -14.56 -48.18
CA ASP A 999 33.48 -15.74 -48.28
C ASP A 999 34.92 -15.33 -48.61
N ASN A 1000 35.77 -15.41 -47.61
CA ASN A 1000 37.19 -15.06 -47.63
C ASN A 1000 38.04 -15.99 -48.54
N VAL A 1001 37.49 -17.13 -48.99
CA VAL A 1001 38.16 -18.01 -49.99
C VAL A 1001 37.87 -17.56 -51.43
N THR A 1002 36.65 -17.10 -51.72
CA THR A 1002 36.26 -16.59 -53.06
C THR A 1002 36.48 -15.08 -53.21
N GLN A 1003 36.63 -14.36 -52.09
CA GLN A 1003 36.64 -12.90 -51.99
C GLN A 1003 35.33 -12.26 -52.52
N GLN A 1004 34.19 -12.90 -52.25
CA GLN A 1004 32.86 -12.45 -52.70
C GLN A 1004 31.93 -12.12 -51.52
N TYR A 1005 31.05 -11.15 -51.73
CA TYR A 1005 29.95 -10.77 -50.83
C TYR A 1005 28.65 -11.40 -51.36
N HIS A 1006 27.91 -12.07 -50.48
CA HIS A 1006 26.65 -12.74 -50.79
C HIS A 1006 25.54 -12.15 -49.91
N ASP A 1007 24.58 -11.46 -50.53
CA ASP A 1007 23.53 -10.69 -49.85
C ASP A 1007 22.42 -11.61 -49.32
N LEU A 1008 22.23 -11.62 -48.00
CA LEU A 1008 21.24 -12.45 -47.31
C LEU A 1008 19.81 -11.89 -47.39
N ARG A 1009 19.60 -10.68 -47.95
CA ARG A 1009 18.26 -10.11 -48.17
C ARG A 1009 17.57 -10.61 -49.45
N ASN A 1010 18.30 -11.35 -50.30
CA ASN A 1010 17.74 -12.08 -51.44
C ASN A 1010 17.47 -13.54 -51.03
N ASP A 1011 17.40 -14.49 -51.98
CA ASP A 1011 17.06 -15.91 -51.75
C ASP A 1011 18.06 -16.73 -50.90
N GLY A 1012 18.89 -16.09 -50.08
CA GLY A 1012 19.96 -16.70 -49.27
C GLY A 1012 21.24 -17.04 -50.05
N PHE A 1013 22.22 -17.61 -49.35
CA PHE A 1013 23.51 -18.00 -49.91
C PHE A 1013 23.72 -19.52 -49.79
N GLU A 1014 23.53 -20.23 -50.90
CA GLU A 1014 23.76 -21.67 -51.02
C GLU A 1014 25.21 -21.98 -51.41
N ILE A 1015 25.81 -22.94 -50.69
CA ILE A 1015 27.23 -23.27 -50.85
C ILE A 1015 27.53 -24.73 -50.46
N ASN A 1016 28.42 -25.38 -51.22
CA ASN A 1016 28.93 -26.70 -50.84
C ASN A 1016 30.04 -26.56 -49.77
N ILE A 1017 29.73 -27.00 -48.55
CA ILE A 1017 30.64 -27.00 -47.41
C ILE A 1017 31.46 -28.31 -47.41
N PRO A 1018 32.79 -28.25 -47.27
CA PRO A 1018 33.63 -29.45 -47.13
C PRO A 1018 33.52 -30.05 -45.72
N ALA A 1019 33.73 -31.36 -45.59
CA ALA A 1019 33.84 -32.01 -44.29
C ALA A 1019 35.04 -31.47 -43.48
N GLY A 1020 34.84 -31.23 -42.18
CA GLY A 1020 35.79 -30.57 -41.29
C GLY A 1020 35.20 -29.33 -40.62
N ALA A 1021 36.06 -28.49 -40.05
CA ALA A 1021 35.67 -27.16 -39.55
C ALA A 1021 36.37 -26.08 -40.38
N THR A 1022 35.61 -25.11 -40.89
CA THR A 1022 36.15 -23.95 -41.62
C THR A 1022 36.02 -22.71 -40.74
N ASN A 1023 37.09 -22.40 -40.00
CA ASN A 1023 37.20 -21.13 -39.28
C ASN A 1023 37.77 -20.02 -40.21
N GLY A 1024 37.35 -18.77 -40.03
CA GLY A 1024 37.86 -17.61 -40.79
C GLY A 1024 37.53 -17.62 -42.30
N ARG A 1025 36.70 -18.55 -42.78
CA ARG A 1025 36.20 -18.56 -44.16
C ARG A 1025 35.06 -17.57 -44.36
N PHE A 1026 34.07 -17.58 -43.49
CA PHE A 1026 32.88 -16.75 -43.62
C PHE A 1026 32.89 -15.63 -42.57
N SER A 1027 32.36 -14.45 -42.93
CA SER A 1027 32.08 -13.40 -41.95
C SER A 1027 30.82 -12.63 -42.32
N LEU A 1028 30.06 -12.22 -41.32
CA LEU A 1028 28.94 -11.30 -41.45
C LEU A 1028 29.47 -9.88 -41.70
N ARG A 1029 28.89 -9.19 -42.69
CA ARG A 1029 29.27 -7.85 -43.14
C ARG A 1029 28.05 -6.98 -43.46
N PHE A 1030 28.19 -5.67 -43.30
CA PHE A 1030 27.08 -4.70 -43.46
C PHE A 1030 27.33 -3.66 -44.58
N LYS A 1031 28.45 -3.81 -45.28
CA LYS A 1031 28.75 -3.11 -46.53
C LYS A 1031 29.53 -4.03 -47.45
N ASP A 1032 29.35 -3.86 -48.74
CA ASP A 1032 30.28 -4.34 -49.76
C ASP A 1032 31.16 -3.15 -50.22
N PRO A 1033 32.45 -3.10 -49.85
CA PRO A 1033 33.36 -2.05 -50.31
C PRO A 1033 33.57 -2.08 -51.84
N SER A 1034 33.32 -3.22 -52.49
CA SER A 1034 33.40 -3.37 -53.94
C SER A 1034 32.17 -2.82 -54.68
N ALA A 1035 31.06 -2.50 -54.00
CA ALA A 1035 29.96 -1.74 -54.59
C ALA A 1035 30.34 -0.30 -54.95
N LEU A 1036 31.44 0.23 -54.40
CA LEU A 1036 32.06 1.49 -54.83
C LEU A 1036 33.01 1.32 -56.01
N ALA A 1037 33.42 0.09 -56.36
CA ALA A 1037 33.94 -0.18 -57.68
C ALA A 1037 32.75 -0.23 -58.64
N THR A 1038 32.77 0.64 -59.66
CA THR A 1038 31.69 0.72 -60.66
C THR A 1038 31.34 -0.66 -61.19
N THR A 1039 30.08 -1.09 -61.03
CA THR A 1039 29.56 -2.31 -61.64
C THR A 1039 29.89 -2.26 -63.14
N ASN A 1040 30.70 -3.21 -63.60
CA ASN A 1040 31.20 -3.24 -64.98
C ASN A 1040 30.13 -3.74 -65.96
N PHE A 1041 28.96 -3.08 -65.97
CA PHE A 1041 27.99 -3.17 -67.04
C PHE A 1041 28.64 -2.57 -68.30
N SER A 1042 29.09 -3.42 -69.21
CA SER A 1042 30.00 -3.03 -70.29
C SER A 1042 29.29 -2.30 -71.44
N LEU A 1043 28.84 -1.07 -71.18
CA LEU A 1043 28.23 -0.16 -72.15
C LEU A 1043 29.11 0.09 -73.40
N ASN A 1044 30.42 -0.20 -73.33
CA ASN A 1044 31.38 0.02 -74.42
C ASN A 1044 31.12 -0.78 -75.70
N ASN A 1045 30.37 -1.89 -75.64
CA ASN A 1045 29.97 -2.68 -76.81
C ASN A 1045 28.58 -2.30 -77.33
N ASP A 1046 27.66 -1.94 -76.44
CA ASP A 1046 26.25 -1.71 -76.75
C ASP A 1046 25.94 -0.25 -77.15
N VAL A 1047 26.64 0.72 -76.54
CA VAL A 1047 26.45 2.15 -76.78
C VAL A 1047 27.69 2.74 -77.46
N LEU A 1048 27.59 2.94 -78.78
CA LEU A 1048 28.69 3.40 -79.63
C LEU A 1048 28.61 4.91 -79.87
N VAL A 1049 29.57 5.64 -79.30
CA VAL A 1049 29.74 7.11 -79.46
C VAL A 1049 30.82 7.41 -80.50
N ALA A 1050 30.51 8.27 -81.48
CA ALA A 1050 31.42 8.73 -82.52
C ALA A 1050 31.20 10.21 -82.88
N TYR A 1051 32.16 10.82 -83.59
CA TYR A 1051 32.03 12.15 -84.20
C TYR A 1051 32.07 12.02 -85.73
N ALA A 1052 31.08 12.60 -86.42
CA ALA A 1052 30.98 12.62 -87.87
C ALA A 1052 31.53 13.94 -88.42
N THR A 1053 32.74 13.88 -89.00
CA THR A 1053 33.51 15.04 -89.47
C THR A 1053 32.91 15.79 -90.66
N ASN A 1054 31.93 15.20 -91.35
CA ASN A 1054 31.34 15.80 -92.55
C ASN A 1054 30.17 16.74 -92.20
N ASP A 1055 29.47 16.42 -91.10
CA ASP A 1055 28.21 17.06 -90.70
C ASP A 1055 28.34 17.79 -89.34
N ASN A 1056 29.53 17.78 -88.74
CA ASN A 1056 29.85 18.27 -87.39
C ASN A 1056 28.85 17.77 -86.33
N THR A 1057 28.56 16.46 -86.33
CA THR A 1057 27.63 15.83 -85.38
C THR A 1057 28.32 14.81 -84.48
N ILE A 1058 27.95 14.81 -83.20
CA ILE A 1058 28.15 13.67 -82.30
C ILE A 1058 27.03 12.67 -82.60
N VAL A 1059 27.39 11.43 -82.92
CA VAL A 1059 26.44 10.36 -83.21
C VAL A 1059 26.58 9.28 -82.14
N ILE A 1060 25.47 8.93 -81.51
CA ILE A 1060 25.40 7.83 -80.54
C ILE A 1060 24.43 6.79 -81.07
N LYS A 1061 24.88 5.55 -81.22
CA LYS A 1061 24.01 4.40 -81.46
C LYS A 1061 23.85 3.63 -80.16
N ASN A 1062 22.62 3.31 -79.79
CA ASN A 1062 22.33 2.38 -78.73
C ASN A 1062 21.75 1.10 -79.33
N ASN A 1063 22.45 -0.02 -79.15
CA ASN A 1063 22.03 -1.32 -79.66
C ASN A 1063 21.20 -2.12 -78.61
N ASN A 1064 21.03 -1.58 -77.40
CA ASN A 1064 20.39 -2.24 -76.26
C ASN A 1064 19.07 -1.52 -75.88
N THR A 1065 17.96 -2.26 -75.88
CA THR A 1065 16.61 -1.70 -75.65
C THR A 1065 16.34 -1.27 -74.21
N ASP A 1066 17.09 -1.80 -73.26
CA ASP A 1066 16.80 -1.66 -71.82
C ASP A 1066 17.63 -0.51 -71.21
N VAL A 1067 18.55 0.04 -72.01
CA VAL A 1067 19.32 1.25 -71.77
C VAL A 1067 18.59 2.44 -72.40
N THR A 1068 18.32 3.47 -71.59
CA THR A 1068 17.85 4.79 -72.03
C THR A 1068 18.95 5.80 -71.76
N ILE A 1069 19.39 6.51 -72.80
CA ILE A 1069 20.35 7.61 -72.69
C ILE A 1069 19.58 8.87 -72.29
N GLU A 1070 19.92 9.42 -71.14
CA GLU A 1070 19.19 10.54 -70.55
C GLU A 1070 19.86 11.88 -70.84
N THR A 1071 21.19 11.95 -70.67
CA THR A 1071 21.95 13.15 -70.99
C THR A 1071 23.28 12.82 -71.66
N VAL A 1072 23.77 13.77 -72.46
CA VAL A 1072 25.07 13.76 -73.09
C VAL A 1072 25.78 15.05 -72.70
N MET A 1073 27.04 14.94 -72.26
CA MET A 1073 27.87 16.07 -71.86
C MET A 1073 29.17 16.05 -72.67
N LEU A 1074 29.67 17.22 -73.04
CA LEU A 1074 30.95 17.40 -73.71
C LEU A 1074 31.91 18.14 -72.78
N PHE A 1075 33.11 17.60 -72.58
CA PHE A 1075 34.17 18.18 -71.77
C PHE A 1075 35.44 18.41 -72.61
N ASN A 1076 36.20 19.46 -72.29
CA ASN A 1076 37.54 19.67 -72.85
C ASN A 1076 38.60 18.78 -72.15
N MET A 1077 39.83 18.79 -72.65
CA MET A 1077 40.92 18.00 -72.04
C MET A 1077 41.32 18.42 -70.61
N LEU A 1078 40.82 19.56 -70.10
CA LEU A 1078 41.03 20.02 -68.73
C LEU A 1078 39.87 19.61 -67.79
N GLY A 1079 38.91 18.81 -68.27
CA GLY A 1079 37.75 18.38 -67.49
C GLY A 1079 36.67 19.44 -67.30
N GLN A 1080 36.76 20.59 -67.99
CA GLN A 1080 35.74 21.64 -67.94
C GLN A 1080 34.59 21.27 -68.87
N SER A 1081 33.34 21.44 -68.41
CA SER A 1081 32.16 21.24 -69.24
C SER A 1081 32.07 22.31 -70.33
N VAL A 1082 31.76 21.87 -71.54
CA VAL A 1082 31.67 22.67 -72.77
C VAL A 1082 30.22 22.79 -73.23
N ASN A 1083 29.43 21.72 -73.10
CA ASN A 1083 27.99 21.70 -73.36
C ASN A 1083 27.34 20.47 -72.73
N GLN A 1084 26.02 20.54 -72.53
CA GLN A 1084 25.18 19.42 -72.08
C GLN A 1084 23.84 19.42 -72.81
N TRP A 1085 23.37 18.23 -73.17
CA TRP A 1085 22.09 17.99 -73.85
C TRP A 1085 21.29 16.93 -73.08
N ASN A 1086 20.01 17.19 -72.84
CA ASN A 1086 19.07 16.14 -72.41
C ASN A 1086 18.48 15.49 -73.66
N VAL A 1087 18.57 14.17 -73.75
CA VAL A 1087 18.18 13.38 -74.93
C VAL A 1087 17.28 12.20 -74.56
N LYS A 1088 16.70 12.19 -73.34
CA LYS A 1088 15.82 11.13 -72.84
C LYS A 1088 14.59 10.87 -73.74
N ASN A 1089 14.16 11.89 -74.46
CA ASN A 1089 12.98 11.86 -75.35
C ASN A 1089 13.35 11.68 -76.84
N GLU A 1090 14.64 11.58 -77.17
CA GLU A 1090 15.11 11.32 -78.54
C GLU A 1090 14.93 9.85 -78.94
N LEU A 1091 15.03 9.55 -80.25
CA LEU A 1091 14.98 8.19 -80.77
C LEU A 1091 16.23 7.40 -80.31
N GLN A 1092 16.08 6.65 -79.20
CA GLN A 1092 17.20 6.06 -78.46
C GLN A 1092 18.15 5.19 -79.30
N THR A 1093 17.65 4.49 -80.32
CA THR A 1093 18.47 3.63 -81.19
C THR A 1093 19.54 4.40 -81.97
N LYS A 1094 19.31 5.68 -82.29
CA LYS A 1094 20.31 6.56 -82.88
C LYS A 1094 20.04 8.04 -82.55
N ILE A 1095 20.81 8.57 -81.61
CA ILE A 1095 20.83 9.98 -81.24
C ILE A 1095 21.89 10.71 -82.09
N SER A 1096 21.64 11.95 -82.50
CA SER A 1096 22.59 12.74 -83.30
C SER A 1096 22.52 14.22 -82.95
N ILE A 1097 23.61 14.73 -82.38
CA ILE A 1097 23.71 16.06 -81.76
C ILE A 1097 24.65 16.92 -82.62
N PRO A 1098 24.18 18.00 -83.27
CA PRO A 1098 25.06 18.92 -83.99
C PRO A 1098 25.88 19.75 -82.99
N VAL A 1099 27.17 19.95 -83.30
CA VAL A 1099 28.08 20.78 -82.50
C VAL A 1099 28.77 21.82 -83.39
N THR A 1100 28.56 23.09 -83.06
CA THR A 1100 29.12 24.23 -83.81
C THR A 1100 29.99 25.08 -82.89
N ASN A 1101 30.89 25.87 -83.49
CA ASN A 1101 31.80 26.79 -82.78
C ASN A 1101 32.76 26.14 -81.77
N LEU A 1102 33.08 24.85 -81.95
CA LEU A 1102 34.18 24.18 -81.24
C LEU A 1102 35.50 24.34 -81.99
N SER A 1103 36.62 24.42 -81.27
CA SER A 1103 37.95 24.45 -81.87
C SER A 1103 38.46 23.03 -82.17
N SER A 1104 39.26 22.88 -83.22
CA SER A 1104 39.90 21.61 -83.59
C SER A 1104 40.75 21.08 -82.42
N GLY A 1105 40.39 19.92 -81.89
CA GLY A 1105 40.90 19.46 -80.59
C GLY A 1105 40.36 18.10 -80.18
N THR A 1106 40.89 17.55 -79.08
CA THR A 1106 40.36 16.32 -78.47
C THR A 1106 39.44 16.68 -77.33
N TYR A 1107 38.30 16.00 -77.24
CA TYR A 1107 37.25 16.21 -76.24
C TYR A 1107 36.84 14.88 -75.63
N ILE A 1108 36.16 14.94 -74.48
CA ILE A 1108 35.58 13.78 -73.80
C ILE A 1108 34.07 13.94 -73.84
N ILE A 1109 33.37 13.01 -74.47
CA ILE A 1109 31.91 12.91 -74.39
C ILE A 1109 31.58 11.97 -73.23
N LYS A 1110 30.80 12.44 -72.26
CA LYS A 1110 30.21 11.63 -71.20
C LYS A 1110 28.73 11.40 -71.54
N VAL A 1111 28.25 10.18 -71.39
CA VAL A 1111 26.87 9.79 -71.70
C VAL A 1111 26.27 9.14 -70.46
N HIS A 1112 25.22 9.75 -69.92
CA HIS A 1112 24.50 9.26 -68.74
C HIS A 1112 23.28 8.45 -69.19
N THR A 1113 23.09 7.28 -68.58
CA THR A 1113 21.98 6.37 -68.88
C THR A 1113 21.30 5.91 -67.60
N ASN A 1114 20.08 5.38 -67.71
CA ASN A 1114 19.37 4.68 -66.64
C ASN A 1114 20.09 3.42 -66.09
N LYS A 1115 21.24 3.02 -66.66
CA LYS A 1115 22.09 1.88 -66.24
C LYS A 1115 23.53 2.29 -65.90
N GLY A 1116 23.83 3.59 -65.80
CA GLY A 1116 25.17 4.11 -65.50
C GLY A 1116 25.74 5.02 -66.60
N GLU A 1117 27.03 5.34 -66.49
CA GLU A 1117 27.70 6.30 -67.38
C GLU A 1117 28.78 5.65 -68.24
N LEU A 1118 28.97 6.15 -69.47
CA LEU A 1118 30.17 5.89 -70.28
C LEU A 1118 30.88 7.18 -70.67
N SER A 1119 32.20 7.10 -70.88
CA SER A 1119 33.03 8.22 -71.35
C SER A 1119 33.82 7.83 -72.59
N LYS A 1120 33.70 8.61 -73.67
CA LYS A 1120 34.41 8.39 -74.93
C LYS A 1120 35.24 9.61 -75.32
N LYS A 1121 36.54 9.39 -75.52
CA LYS A 1121 37.45 10.40 -76.08
C LYS A 1121 37.24 10.49 -77.60
N VAL A 1122 36.99 11.68 -78.13
CA VAL A 1122 36.83 11.93 -79.57
C VAL A 1122 37.71 13.10 -80.02
N THR A 1123 38.15 13.07 -81.28
CA THR A 1123 38.88 14.19 -81.89
C THR A 1123 37.95 14.92 -82.85
N ILE A 1124 37.61 16.16 -82.48
CA ILE A 1124 36.90 17.12 -83.33
C ILE A 1124 37.97 17.84 -84.15
N ARG A 1125 37.70 18.11 -85.42
CA ARG A 1125 38.65 18.72 -86.37
C ARG A 1125 38.00 19.90 -87.06
#